data_AF-A0A3E4USH4-F1
#
_entry.id   AF-A0A3E4USH4-F1
#
_cell.length_a   1.000
_cell.length_b   1.000
_cell.length_c   1.000
_cell.angle_alpha   90.00
_cell.angle_beta   90.00
_cell.angle_gamma   90.00
#
_symmetry.space_group_name_H-M   'P 1'
#
loop_
_entity.id
_entity.type
_entity.pdbx_description
1 polymer ?
#
loop_
_entity_poly.entity_id
_entity_poly.type
_entity_poly.pdbx_seq_one_letter_code
_entity_poly.pdbx_strand_id
1 'polypeptide(L)'
;MRITFIKENRDAGTESISTCDTAAFITRIKSETKPGHVSALRTMLEYTNHGSGGTYGHIDKLPRICPAMEYGRSREGERRMKRYNGIVLLEVSGLSGMSETELVKEQAALLPQTYAAFAGSSGRSVKIWALFALPNGKLPQREEEISLFHAHAYRMAVQCYQPLLPFPVTLKEPSPADTFRMTLDETPYFAPDAVPFCLEQPVTMPGERTFNQRKLAENNPLKRLQPGFDSSQTFTLLFETALGRALDEVENWQRDRDDFHPLLISIGEQCFKSGIPEEEAVRQVMMHYRRQADEQTVRTALHNLYRECRGFGRKSVLTPEQDTMLKLNEFMERRYEFRYNQLMGDLEYRQRDSIHFYFHVMDQRARNSVAMDALQEGLRVWDRDVNRYLTSNRVPLYNPVEEYLCGVGRWDGKDRIRALAGLVPCNNPYWRELFYRWFLNMVAHWRGLGNRMHANSTSPLLIGAQGYRKSTFCRIILPPELRFGYTDSLDFGSKRDAEMYLGRFLLVNIDEFDQVSIHQQGFLKHLLQKTVANLRKPYGSSIQEIRRYASFIGTSNHKDLLTDSSGSRRFVCVEVTAPIDTNVTINYRQLYAQAMQAIRSGERYWFNDKDEAVLKENNREFEQISPIEQLFHCHFRLPQEGEEGEWMSPIQILEILHAKNSTTKLTEGYAKYFGRILKKNDIEGKHTNKGVVYRIVKL
;
A
#
# COMPACT_ATOMS: atom_id res chain seq x y z
N MET A 1 -25.78 -20.08 1.94
CA MET A 1 -24.98 -20.53 3.12
C MET A 1 -25.91 -20.55 4.33
N ARG A 2 -25.71 -21.37 5.37
CA ARG A 2 -26.61 -21.38 6.53
C ARG A 2 -26.03 -20.60 7.71
N ILE A 3 -26.80 -19.67 8.25
CA ILE A 3 -26.46 -18.87 9.43
C ILE A 3 -27.27 -19.30 10.65
N THR A 4 -26.77 -19.04 11.85
CA THR A 4 -27.39 -19.48 13.10
C THR A 4 -28.19 -18.36 13.77
N PHE A 5 -29.42 -18.67 14.19
CA PHE A 5 -30.28 -17.84 15.02
C PHE A 5 -30.27 -18.38 16.45
N ILE A 6 -29.99 -17.51 17.40
CA ILE A 6 -29.90 -17.80 18.83
C ILE A 6 -30.93 -16.94 19.54
N LYS A 7 -31.87 -17.58 20.24
CA LYS A 7 -32.88 -16.90 21.06
C LYS A 7 -32.76 -17.38 22.50
N GLU A 8 -32.45 -16.45 23.39
CA GLU A 8 -32.38 -16.68 24.84
C GLU A 8 -33.78 -16.61 25.44
N ASN A 9 -34.15 -17.61 26.25
CA ASN A 9 -35.35 -17.61 27.06
C ASN A 9 -34.96 -17.30 28.51
N ARG A 10 -35.10 -16.04 28.94
CA ARG A 10 -34.73 -15.60 30.30
C ARG A 10 -35.48 -16.36 31.38
N ASP A 11 -36.76 -16.69 31.16
CA ASP A 11 -37.61 -17.36 32.16
C ASP A 11 -37.21 -18.82 32.41
N ALA A 12 -36.51 -19.46 31.47
CA ALA A 12 -36.12 -20.87 31.55
C ALA A 12 -34.60 -21.09 31.56
N GLY A 13 -33.79 -20.04 31.45
CA GLY A 13 -32.33 -20.13 31.33
C GLY A 13 -31.83 -20.95 30.14
N THR A 14 -32.66 -21.15 29.11
CA THR A 14 -32.36 -22.03 27.97
C THR A 14 -32.21 -21.25 26.66
N GLU A 15 -31.26 -21.66 25.81
CA GLU A 15 -31.05 -21.08 24.47
C GLU A 15 -31.68 -21.97 23.39
N SER A 16 -32.52 -21.40 22.53
CA SER A 16 -33.02 -22.07 21.33
C SER A 16 -32.19 -21.69 20.11
N ILE A 17 -31.79 -22.70 19.32
CA ILE A 17 -30.94 -22.55 18.14
C ILE A 17 -31.72 -23.00 16.91
N SER A 18 -31.74 -22.18 15.86
CA SER A 18 -32.27 -22.53 14.54
C SER A 18 -31.34 -22.03 13.42
N THR A 19 -31.45 -22.56 12.21
CA THR A 19 -30.57 -22.17 11.09
C THR A 19 -31.38 -21.75 9.86
N CYS A 20 -30.95 -20.66 9.21
CA CYS A 20 -31.61 -20.08 8.03
C CYS A 20 -30.61 -19.96 6.88
N ASP A 21 -31.07 -20.06 5.63
CA ASP A 21 -30.22 -19.73 4.49
C ASP A 21 -30.01 -18.19 4.42
N THR A 22 -28.84 -17.77 3.96
CA THR A 22 -28.45 -16.36 3.83
C THR A 22 -29.37 -15.59 2.89
N ALA A 23 -29.78 -16.14 1.75
CA ALA A 23 -30.71 -15.46 0.85
C ALA A 23 -32.09 -15.28 1.50
N ALA A 24 -32.59 -16.32 2.17
CA ALA A 24 -33.85 -16.27 2.90
C ALA A 24 -33.80 -15.26 4.07
N PHE A 25 -32.65 -15.13 4.75
CA PHE A 25 -32.44 -14.11 5.77
C PHE A 25 -32.50 -12.69 5.18
N ILE A 26 -31.82 -12.44 4.07
CA ILE A 26 -31.84 -11.14 3.41
C ILE A 26 -33.25 -10.77 2.94
N THR A 27 -34.03 -11.72 2.44
CA THR A 27 -35.46 -11.47 2.12
C THR A 27 -36.26 -11.13 3.38
N ARG A 28 -35.97 -11.80 4.50
CA ARG A 28 -36.69 -11.62 5.77
C ARG A 28 -36.44 -10.25 6.43
N ILE A 29 -35.29 -9.63 6.21
CA ILE A 29 -35.01 -8.30 6.78
C ILE A 29 -35.61 -7.14 5.98
N LYS A 30 -36.16 -7.38 4.78
CA LYS A 30 -36.80 -6.34 3.94
C LYS A 30 -38.14 -5.86 4.46
N SER A 31 -38.85 -6.71 5.19
CA SER A 31 -40.17 -6.40 5.73
C SER A 31 -40.31 -6.89 7.16
N GLU A 32 -40.92 -6.08 8.00
CA GLU A 32 -41.03 -6.40 9.41
C GLU A 32 -42.12 -7.45 9.67
N THR A 33 -41.88 -8.31 10.66
CA THR A 33 -42.90 -9.22 11.17
C THR A 33 -44.01 -8.46 11.89
N LYS A 34 -45.26 -8.95 11.84
CA LYS A 34 -46.46 -8.36 12.49
C LYS A 34 -46.26 -7.73 13.89
N PRO A 35 -45.39 -8.24 14.78
CA PRO A 35 -45.17 -7.63 16.10
C PRO A 35 -44.37 -6.31 16.15
N GLY A 36 -43.72 -5.88 15.06
CA GLY A 36 -43.11 -4.54 14.99
C GLY A 36 -41.94 -4.25 15.95
N HIS A 37 -41.21 -5.27 16.42
CA HIS A 37 -40.22 -5.12 17.51
C HIS A 37 -38.96 -4.33 17.14
N VAL A 38 -38.53 -4.31 15.87
CA VAL A 38 -37.36 -3.54 15.42
C VAL A 38 -37.75 -2.06 15.23
N SER A 39 -38.91 -1.80 14.64
CA SER A 39 -39.42 -0.43 14.50
C SER A 39 -39.70 0.19 15.87
N ALA A 40 -40.34 -0.54 16.78
CA ALA A 40 -40.55 -0.09 18.15
C ALA A 40 -39.25 0.18 18.92
N LEU A 41 -38.19 -0.61 18.68
CA LEU A 41 -36.86 -0.35 19.23
C LEU A 41 -36.28 0.96 18.68
N ARG A 42 -36.38 1.21 17.37
CA ARG A 42 -35.89 2.45 16.73
C ARG A 42 -36.62 3.68 17.24
N THR A 43 -37.96 3.62 17.32
CA THR A 43 -38.78 4.71 17.89
C THR A 43 -38.37 5.02 19.32
N MET A 44 -38.14 4.00 20.16
CA MET A 44 -37.67 4.24 21.53
C MET A 44 -36.31 4.94 21.56
N LEU A 45 -35.37 4.52 20.69
CA LEU A 45 -34.02 5.09 20.60
C LEU A 45 -33.98 6.55 20.13
N GLU A 46 -35.03 7.05 19.47
CA GLU A 46 -35.17 8.47 19.12
C GLU A 46 -35.40 9.35 20.35
N TYR A 47 -36.03 8.81 21.41
CA TYR A 47 -36.39 9.55 22.63
C TYR A 47 -35.42 9.33 23.81
N THR A 48 -34.42 8.46 23.68
CA THR A 48 -33.40 8.23 24.71
C THR A 48 -32.04 8.84 24.31
N ASN A 49 -31.52 9.76 25.13
CA ASN A 49 -30.17 10.31 24.95
C ASN A 49 -29.09 9.28 25.30
N HIS A 50 -27.92 9.39 24.65
CA HIS A 50 -26.75 8.49 24.73
C HIS A 50 -26.18 8.20 26.14
N GLY A 51 -26.70 8.81 27.20
CA GLY A 51 -26.31 8.58 28.60
C GLY A 51 -27.43 8.10 29.52
N SER A 52 -28.65 7.84 29.01
CA SER A 52 -29.78 7.37 29.80
C SER A 52 -29.88 5.84 29.72
N GLY A 53 -29.76 5.15 30.86
CA GLY A 53 -29.79 3.67 30.99
C GLY A 53 -31.17 3.05 30.73
N GLY A 54 -31.87 3.47 29.67
CA GLY A 54 -33.16 2.91 29.28
C GLY A 54 -33.01 1.48 28.74
N THR A 55 -33.78 0.54 29.27
CA THR A 55 -33.81 -0.86 28.82
C THR A 55 -35.08 -1.10 27.99
N TYR A 56 -34.93 -1.54 26.73
CA TYR A 56 -36.07 -1.95 25.90
C TYR A 56 -36.63 -3.28 26.39
N GLY A 57 -37.85 -3.28 26.95
CA GLY A 57 -38.47 -4.46 27.58
C GLY A 57 -38.77 -5.65 26.65
N HIS A 58 -38.61 -5.49 25.33
CA HIS A 58 -38.79 -6.57 24.34
C HIS A 58 -37.49 -6.94 23.62
N ILE A 59 -36.35 -6.53 24.14
CA ILE A 59 -35.05 -6.80 23.52
C ILE A 59 -34.77 -8.31 23.38
N ASP A 60 -35.24 -9.12 24.33
CA ASP A 60 -35.07 -10.58 24.32
C ASP A 60 -35.93 -11.28 23.23
N LYS A 61 -36.93 -10.58 22.67
CA LYS A 61 -37.73 -11.10 21.55
C LYS A 61 -36.99 -11.00 20.21
N LEU A 62 -35.91 -10.23 20.12
CA LEU A 62 -35.07 -10.10 18.94
C LEU A 62 -33.94 -11.15 18.99
N PRO A 63 -33.96 -12.18 18.12
CA PRO A 63 -32.92 -13.20 18.13
C PRO A 63 -31.56 -12.62 17.74
N ARG A 64 -30.49 -13.20 18.28
CA ARG A 64 -29.10 -12.95 17.87
C ARG A 64 -28.75 -13.83 16.69
N ILE A 65 -28.00 -13.29 15.74
CA ILE A 65 -27.64 -13.97 14.49
C ILE A 65 -26.12 -14.10 14.46
N CYS A 66 -25.63 -15.32 14.27
CA CYS A 66 -24.21 -15.63 14.07
C CYS A 66 -23.99 -16.02 12.60
N PRO A 67 -23.33 -15.17 11.79
CA PRO A 67 -23.13 -15.43 10.37
C PRO A 67 -21.96 -16.37 10.08
N ALA A 68 -20.90 -16.30 10.89
CA ALA A 68 -19.66 -17.02 10.67
C ALA A 68 -19.79 -18.54 10.90
N MET A 69 -20.70 -18.96 11.78
CA MET A 69 -20.77 -20.34 12.27
C MET A 69 -22.20 -20.91 12.21
N GLU A 70 -22.32 -22.13 11.70
CA GLU A 70 -23.51 -22.96 11.78
C GLU A 70 -23.43 -23.86 13.03
N TYR A 71 -24.38 -23.69 13.96
CA TYR A 71 -24.48 -24.52 15.15
C TYR A 71 -25.64 -25.51 15.09
N GLY A 72 -25.46 -26.66 15.74
CA GLY A 72 -26.53 -27.59 16.08
C GLY A 72 -26.58 -27.88 17.58
N ARG A 73 -27.57 -28.67 18.00
CA ARG A 73 -27.65 -29.20 19.37
C ARG A 73 -27.07 -30.61 19.45
N SER A 74 -26.35 -30.91 20.53
CA SER A 74 -25.96 -32.27 20.91
C SER A 74 -27.14 -33.02 21.53
N ARG A 75 -27.00 -34.34 21.74
CA ARG A 75 -28.01 -35.17 22.45
C ARG A 75 -28.24 -34.72 23.90
N GLU A 76 -27.28 -34.00 24.48
CA GLU A 76 -27.30 -33.48 25.86
C GLU A 76 -27.73 -32.01 25.95
N GLY A 77 -28.10 -31.39 24.81
CA GLY A 77 -28.63 -30.01 24.76
C GLY A 77 -27.58 -28.91 24.56
N GLU A 78 -26.29 -29.25 24.51
CA GLU A 78 -25.20 -28.29 24.34
C GLU A 78 -25.02 -27.83 22.88
N ARG A 79 -24.46 -26.61 22.71
CA ARG A 79 -24.17 -25.98 21.42
C ARG A 79 -22.96 -26.67 20.77
N ARG A 80 -23.16 -27.33 19.64
CA ARG A 80 -22.09 -27.98 18.87
C ARG A 80 -21.90 -27.31 17.52
N MET A 81 -20.65 -26.99 17.19
CA MET A 81 -20.24 -26.47 15.89
C MET A 81 -20.48 -27.52 14.80
N LYS A 82 -21.17 -27.14 13.71
CA LYS A 82 -21.37 -27.98 12.52
C LYS A 82 -20.48 -27.55 11.36
N ARG A 83 -20.41 -26.25 11.10
CA ARG A 83 -19.70 -25.70 9.94
C ARG A 83 -19.28 -24.26 10.16
N TYR A 84 -18.10 -23.91 9.64
CA TYR A 84 -17.64 -22.54 9.48
C TYR A 84 -17.95 -22.04 8.06
N ASN A 85 -18.45 -20.80 7.95
CA ASN A 85 -18.89 -20.21 6.68
C ASN A 85 -17.86 -19.28 6.03
N GLY A 86 -16.78 -18.93 6.73
CA GLY A 86 -15.80 -17.96 6.22
C GLY A 86 -16.31 -16.51 6.17
N ILE A 87 -17.47 -16.23 6.78
CA ILE A 87 -18.04 -14.88 6.85
C ILE A 87 -17.43 -14.14 8.04
N VAL A 88 -16.83 -12.98 7.79
CA VAL A 88 -16.35 -12.04 8.80
C VAL A 88 -17.38 -10.91 8.94
N LEU A 89 -17.80 -10.65 10.18
CA LEU A 89 -18.75 -9.59 10.52
C LEU A 89 -18.01 -8.32 10.92
N LEU A 90 -18.10 -7.28 10.10
CA LEU A 90 -17.71 -5.91 10.44
C LEU A 90 -18.93 -5.09 10.84
N GLU A 91 -18.70 -4.07 11.66
CA GLU A 91 -19.72 -3.13 12.10
C GLU A 91 -19.21 -1.71 11.96
N VAL A 92 -20.03 -0.81 11.45
CA VAL A 92 -19.82 0.64 11.58
C VAL A 92 -20.94 1.16 12.46
N SER A 93 -20.61 1.80 13.57
CA SER A 93 -21.59 2.32 14.55
C SER A 93 -21.49 3.83 14.73
N GLY A 94 -22.51 4.44 15.32
CA GLY A 94 -22.50 5.88 15.65
C GLY A 94 -22.95 6.77 14.51
N LEU A 95 -23.73 6.23 13.57
CA LEU A 95 -24.29 6.98 12.45
C LEU A 95 -25.46 7.85 12.91
N SER A 96 -25.61 9.03 12.32
CA SER A 96 -26.66 10.00 12.65
C SER A 96 -28.06 9.55 12.19
N GLY A 97 -28.14 8.71 11.15
CA GLY A 97 -29.41 8.19 10.65
C GLY A 97 -29.29 7.35 9.37
N MET A 98 -30.41 7.20 8.66
CA MET A 98 -30.53 6.33 7.48
C MET A 98 -29.66 6.78 6.30
N SER A 99 -29.50 8.08 6.06
CA SER A 99 -28.70 8.59 4.93
C SER A 99 -27.22 8.18 5.03
N GLU A 100 -26.62 8.26 6.22
CA GLU A 100 -25.24 7.79 6.45
C GLU A 100 -25.15 6.27 6.38
N THR A 101 -26.22 5.57 6.79
CA THR A 101 -26.32 4.11 6.71
C THR A 101 -26.30 3.65 5.26
N GLU A 102 -27.05 4.28 4.36
CA GLU A 102 -27.02 3.99 2.91
C GLU A 102 -25.63 4.26 2.32
N LEU A 103 -25.01 5.40 2.64
CA LEU A 103 -23.68 5.75 2.14
C LEU A 103 -22.63 4.68 2.51
N VAL A 104 -22.64 4.20 3.76
CA VAL A 104 -21.72 3.15 4.22
C VAL A 104 -22.00 1.82 3.49
N LYS A 105 -23.27 1.48 3.22
CA LYS A 105 -23.64 0.29 2.44
C LYS A 105 -23.11 0.37 1.00
N GLU A 106 -23.29 1.52 0.34
CA GLU A 106 -22.79 1.76 -1.03
C GLU A 106 -21.27 1.65 -1.11
N GLN A 107 -20.55 2.27 -0.18
CA GLN A 107 -19.08 2.21 -0.14
C GLN A 107 -18.57 0.78 0.15
N ALA A 108 -19.23 0.06 1.07
CA ALA A 108 -18.90 -1.34 1.33
C ALA A 108 -19.12 -2.20 0.07
N ALA A 109 -20.18 -1.97 -0.69
CA ALA A 109 -20.51 -2.71 -1.91
C ALA A 109 -19.48 -2.54 -3.05
N LEU A 110 -18.59 -1.54 -2.99
CA LEU A 110 -17.51 -1.37 -3.98
C LEU A 110 -16.49 -2.50 -3.94
N LEU A 111 -16.36 -3.22 -2.82
CA LEU A 111 -15.51 -4.40 -2.75
C LEU A 111 -16.25 -5.65 -3.24
N PRO A 112 -15.70 -6.39 -4.23
CA PRO A 112 -16.32 -7.62 -4.72
C PRO A 112 -16.35 -8.75 -3.67
N GLN A 113 -15.65 -8.57 -2.56
CA GLN A 113 -15.65 -9.49 -1.42
C GLN A 113 -16.78 -9.25 -0.42
N THR A 114 -17.56 -8.19 -0.62
CA THR A 114 -18.74 -7.86 0.19
C THR A 114 -19.87 -8.78 -0.18
N TYR A 115 -20.22 -9.68 0.73
CA TYR A 115 -21.31 -10.63 0.53
C TYR A 115 -22.67 -10.05 0.91
N ALA A 116 -22.71 -9.24 1.96
CA ALA A 116 -23.90 -8.49 2.34
C ALA A 116 -23.53 -7.21 3.10
N ALA A 117 -24.32 -6.15 2.94
CA ALA A 117 -24.25 -4.96 3.78
C ALA A 117 -25.66 -4.45 4.07
N PHE A 118 -25.99 -4.27 5.35
CA PHE A 118 -27.34 -3.91 5.78
C PHE A 118 -27.36 -3.15 7.11
N ALA A 119 -28.41 -2.38 7.34
CA ALA A 119 -28.61 -1.61 8.57
C ALA A 119 -28.72 -2.52 9.80
N GLY A 120 -28.14 -2.10 10.91
CA GLY A 120 -28.28 -2.74 12.22
C GLY A 120 -29.63 -2.42 12.87
N SER A 121 -29.95 -3.13 13.95
CA SER A 121 -31.25 -3.04 14.63
C SER A 121 -31.58 -1.63 15.13
N SER A 122 -30.55 -0.82 15.46
CA SER A 122 -30.72 0.58 15.87
C SER A 122 -31.02 1.55 14.73
N GLY A 123 -30.79 1.17 13.46
CA GLY A 123 -30.81 2.10 12.33
C GLY A 123 -29.66 3.12 12.32
N ARG A 124 -28.72 3.02 13.26
CA ARG A 124 -27.53 3.89 13.42
C ARG A 124 -26.22 3.13 13.32
N SER A 125 -26.27 1.97 12.67
CA SER A 125 -25.11 1.12 12.42
C SER A 125 -25.30 0.35 11.12
N VAL A 126 -24.21 -0.06 10.49
CA VAL A 126 -24.20 -0.97 9.34
C VAL A 126 -23.44 -2.22 9.70
N LYS A 127 -24.01 -3.38 9.34
CA LYS A 127 -23.34 -4.69 9.42
C LYS A 127 -22.86 -5.05 8.03
N ILE A 128 -21.57 -5.37 7.91
CA ILE A 128 -20.93 -5.75 6.65
C ILE A 128 -20.41 -7.18 6.79
N TRP A 129 -20.75 -8.04 5.84
CA TRP A 129 -20.31 -9.42 5.77
C TRP A 129 -19.28 -9.56 4.64
N ALA A 130 -18.04 -9.86 5.01
CA ALA A 130 -16.96 -10.11 4.06
C ALA A 130 -16.63 -11.61 4.00
N LEU A 131 -16.36 -12.13 2.80
CA LEU A 131 -15.99 -13.54 2.63
C LEU A 131 -14.49 -13.76 2.63
N PHE A 132 -14.06 -14.85 3.26
CA PHE A 132 -12.67 -15.30 3.30
C PHE A 132 -12.58 -16.79 3.01
N ALA A 133 -11.54 -17.20 2.30
CA ALA A 133 -11.22 -18.59 2.01
C ALA A 133 -9.70 -18.83 2.01
N LEU A 134 -9.31 -20.10 2.18
CA LEU A 134 -7.92 -20.54 1.98
C LEU A 134 -7.55 -20.48 0.48
N PRO A 135 -6.26 -20.50 0.11
CA PRO A 135 -5.83 -20.40 -1.30
C PRO A 135 -6.36 -21.52 -2.22
N ASN A 136 -6.81 -22.62 -1.64
CA ASN A 136 -7.43 -23.75 -2.35
C ASN A 136 -8.96 -23.62 -2.50
N GLY A 137 -9.54 -22.48 -2.10
CA GLY A 137 -10.99 -22.23 -2.11
C GLY A 137 -11.76 -22.91 -0.98
N LYS A 138 -11.09 -23.65 -0.08
CA LYS A 138 -11.72 -24.33 1.06
C LYS A 138 -11.67 -23.46 2.32
N LEU A 139 -12.32 -23.93 3.39
CA LEU A 139 -12.33 -23.31 4.71
C LEU A 139 -11.65 -24.23 5.75
N PRO A 140 -11.06 -23.67 6.82
CA PRO A 140 -10.53 -24.47 7.93
C PRO A 140 -11.64 -25.26 8.62
N GLN A 141 -11.32 -26.46 9.13
CA GLN A 141 -12.30 -27.36 9.76
C GLN A 141 -12.12 -27.52 11.27
N ARG A 142 -10.88 -27.41 11.77
CA ARG A 142 -10.59 -27.53 13.21
C ARG A 142 -10.85 -26.20 13.91
N GLU A 143 -11.41 -26.25 15.11
CA GLU A 143 -11.84 -25.07 15.86
C GLU A 143 -10.68 -24.12 16.20
N GLU A 144 -9.50 -24.66 16.52
CA GLU A 144 -8.26 -23.89 16.73
C GLU A 144 -7.82 -23.15 15.44
N GLU A 145 -7.78 -23.87 14.31
CA GLU A 145 -7.41 -23.31 13.00
C GLU A 145 -8.41 -22.24 12.53
N ILE A 146 -9.71 -22.44 12.80
CA ILE A 146 -10.78 -21.49 12.52
C ILE A 146 -10.59 -20.23 13.34
N SER A 147 -10.28 -20.35 14.63
CA SER A 147 -10.08 -19.19 15.52
C SER A 147 -8.91 -18.33 15.04
N LEU A 148 -7.78 -18.97 14.73
CA LEU A 148 -6.60 -18.31 14.13
C LEU A 148 -6.94 -17.62 12.81
N PHE A 149 -7.54 -18.38 11.88
CA PHE A 149 -7.91 -17.88 10.57
C PHE A 149 -8.91 -16.72 10.66
N HIS A 150 -9.94 -16.83 11.50
CA HIS A 150 -10.96 -15.81 11.67
C HIS A 150 -10.39 -14.52 12.28
N ALA A 151 -9.46 -14.63 13.22
CA ALA A 151 -8.81 -13.46 13.82
C ALA A 151 -7.97 -12.68 12.78
N HIS A 152 -7.19 -13.38 11.95
CA HIS A 152 -6.43 -12.75 10.85
C HIS A 152 -7.36 -12.23 9.74
N ALA A 153 -8.42 -12.97 9.41
CA ALA A 153 -9.42 -12.56 8.43
C ALA A 153 -10.16 -11.29 8.88
N TYR A 154 -10.53 -11.20 10.15
CA TYR A 154 -11.12 -9.98 10.73
C TYR A 154 -10.17 -8.79 10.60
N ARG A 155 -8.89 -8.94 10.97
CA ARG A 155 -7.91 -7.86 10.81
C ARG A 155 -7.75 -7.43 9.35
N MET A 156 -7.68 -8.38 8.42
CA MET A 156 -7.60 -8.08 6.99
C MET A 156 -8.87 -7.41 6.48
N ALA A 157 -10.06 -7.84 6.92
CA ALA A 157 -11.32 -7.21 6.56
C ALA A 157 -11.35 -5.76 7.04
N VAL A 158 -10.96 -5.46 8.27
CA VAL A 158 -10.83 -4.08 8.74
C VAL A 158 -9.86 -3.28 7.85
N GLN A 159 -8.71 -3.87 7.46
CA GLN A 159 -7.74 -3.29 6.50
C GLN A 159 -8.29 -2.97 5.13
N CYS A 160 -9.15 -3.83 4.58
CA CYS A 160 -9.70 -3.59 3.26
C CYS A 160 -10.86 -2.60 3.27
N TYR A 161 -11.72 -2.63 4.29
CA TYR A 161 -12.94 -1.82 4.30
C TYR A 161 -12.74 -0.43 4.90
N GLN A 162 -11.92 -0.26 5.94
CA GLN A 162 -11.76 1.04 6.62
C GLN A 162 -11.41 2.22 5.68
N PRO A 163 -10.52 2.08 4.68
CA PRO A 163 -10.18 3.18 3.77
C PRO A 163 -11.31 3.62 2.83
N LEU A 164 -12.30 2.74 2.59
CA LEU A 164 -13.44 3.02 1.72
C LEU A 164 -14.60 3.65 2.49
N LEU A 165 -14.68 3.41 3.80
CA LEU A 165 -15.80 3.85 4.61
C LEU A 165 -15.53 5.25 5.17
N PRO A 166 -16.51 6.18 5.08
CA PRO A 166 -16.38 7.53 5.63
C PRO A 166 -16.38 7.56 7.18
N PHE A 167 -16.75 6.44 7.81
CA PHE A 167 -16.83 6.28 9.26
C PHE A 167 -15.96 5.11 9.73
N PRO A 168 -15.45 5.15 10.98
CA PRO A 168 -14.63 4.08 11.52
C PRO A 168 -15.42 2.78 11.72
N VAL A 169 -14.81 1.66 11.38
CA VAL A 169 -15.27 0.32 11.73
C VAL A 169 -15.11 0.12 13.24
N THR A 170 -16.17 -0.30 13.90
CA THR A 170 -16.21 -0.62 15.32
C THR A 170 -15.36 -1.86 15.59
N LEU A 171 -14.24 -1.63 16.27
CA LEU A 171 -13.26 -2.66 16.57
C LEU A 171 -13.71 -3.48 17.78
N LYS A 172 -13.58 -4.80 17.66
CA LYS A 172 -13.87 -5.75 18.73
C LYS A 172 -12.86 -6.89 18.71
N GLU A 173 -12.87 -7.66 19.79
CA GLU A 173 -12.12 -8.91 19.84
C GLU A 173 -12.68 -9.89 18.80
N PRO A 174 -11.87 -10.34 17.84
CA PRO A 174 -12.38 -11.11 16.71
C PRO A 174 -12.79 -12.50 17.17
N SER A 175 -14.07 -12.84 17.01
CA SER A 175 -14.58 -14.16 17.40
C SER A 175 -15.47 -14.75 16.31
N PRO A 176 -15.27 -16.02 15.92
CA PRO A 176 -16.21 -16.69 15.02
C PRO A 176 -17.60 -16.88 15.65
N ALA A 177 -17.74 -16.69 16.97
CA ALA A 177 -19.02 -16.70 17.67
C ALA A 177 -19.72 -15.33 17.68
N ASP A 178 -19.14 -14.32 17.02
CA ASP A 178 -19.70 -12.98 16.94
C ASP A 178 -21.14 -12.97 16.44
N THR A 179 -21.98 -12.18 17.11
CA THR A 179 -23.40 -12.07 16.80
C THR A 179 -23.85 -10.62 16.70
N PHE A 180 -24.96 -10.40 16.01
CA PHE A 180 -25.71 -9.14 16.02
C PHE A 180 -27.20 -9.44 16.19
N ARG A 181 -28.00 -8.44 16.60
CA ARG A 181 -29.44 -8.62 16.79
C ARG A 181 -30.20 -8.56 15.47
N MET A 182 -31.32 -9.27 15.40
CA MET A 182 -32.28 -9.19 14.30
C MET A 182 -32.58 -7.73 13.94
N THR A 183 -32.65 -7.47 12.63
CA THR A 183 -32.70 -6.13 12.07
C THR A 183 -33.77 -6.01 10.98
N LEU A 184 -33.98 -4.79 10.51
CA LEU A 184 -34.89 -4.39 9.44
C LEU A 184 -34.15 -3.43 8.51
N ASP A 185 -34.08 -3.73 7.22
CA ASP A 185 -33.48 -2.88 6.20
C ASP A 185 -34.27 -3.06 4.90
N GLU A 186 -34.85 -1.99 4.36
CA GLU A 186 -35.66 -2.04 3.13
C GLU A 186 -34.79 -2.31 1.89
N THR A 187 -33.54 -1.83 1.90
CA THR A 187 -32.59 -1.87 0.78
C THR A 187 -31.26 -2.54 1.18
N PRO A 188 -31.26 -3.81 1.62
CA PRO A 188 -30.03 -4.50 1.97
C PRO A 188 -29.24 -4.85 0.69
N TYR A 189 -27.93 -4.60 0.71
CA TYR A 189 -27.03 -5.08 -0.34
C TYR A 189 -26.73 -6.56 -0.12
N PHE A 190 -26.80 -7.36 -1.19
CA PHE A 190 -26.50 -8.80 -1.15
C PHE A 190 -25.96 -9.27 -2.50
N ALA A 191 -24.78 -9.90 -2.46
CA ALA A 191 -24.08 -10.43 -3.63
C ALA A 191 -23.82 -11.94 -3.45
N PRO A 192 -24.68 -12.82 -3.99
CA PRO A 192 -24.55 -14.27 -3.80
C PRO A 192 -23.29 -14.86 -4.46
N ASP A 193 -22.75 -14.18 -5.47
CA ASP A 193 -21.57 -14.49 -6.25
C ASP A 193 -20.30 -13.75 -5.77
N ALA A 194 -20.33 -13.15 -4.58
CA ALA A 194 -19.18 -12.45 -4.02
C ALA A 194 -17.93 -13.35 -3.91
N VAL A 195 -16.77 -12.80 -4.26
CA VAL A 195 -15.50 -13.53 -4.30
C VAL A 195 -14.85 -13.45 -2.92
N PRO A 196 -14.36 -14.54 -2.31
CA PRO A 196 -13.69 -14.45 -1.01
C PRO A 196 -12.31 -13.79 -1.11
N PHE A 197 -11.90 -13.08 -0.06
CA PHE A 197 -10.50 -12.78 0.20
C PHE A 197 -9.71 -14.08 0.40
N CYS A 198 -8.50 -14.13 -0.16
CA CYS A 198 -7.59 -15.25 0.01
C CYS A 198 -6.67 -15.00 1.21
N LEU A 199 -6.71 -15.87 2.21
CA LEU A 199 -5.84 -15.83 3.38
C LEU A 199 -5.17 -17.20 3.57
N GLU A 200 -3.85 -17.24 3.68
CA GLU A 200 -3.12 -18.46 4.05
C GLU A 200 -3.37 -18.82 5.52
N GLN A 201 -3.40 -20.12 5.84
CA GLN A 201 -3.67 -20.58 7.21
C GLN A 201 -2.60 -20.05 8.17
N PRO A 202 -2.96 -19.19 9.14
CA PRO A 202 -2.00 -18.68 10.10
C PRO A 202 -1.62 -19.76 11.12
N VAL A 203 -0.37 -19.72 11.57
CA VAL A 203 0.18 -20.64 12.59
C VAL A 203 0.14 -20.08 14.01
N THR A 204 -0.01 -18.76 14.16
CA THR A 204 -0.06 -18.07 15.45
C THR A 204 -1.18 -17.03 15.46
N MET A 205 -1.74 -16.75 16.63
CA MET A 205 -2.73 -15.68 16.78
C MET A 205 -2.11 -14.39 16.27
N PRO A 206 -2.88 -13.56 15.55
CA PRO A 206 -2.36 -12.28 15.11
C PRO A 206 -2.00 -11.52 16.38
N GLY A 207 -0.74 -11.09 16.53
CA GLY A 207 -0.20 -10.64 17.82
C GLY A 207 -1.21 -9.82 18.62
N GLU A 208 -1.63 -10.34 19.77
CA GLU A 208 -2.64 -9.72 20.62
C GLU A 208 -1.98 -8.99 21.79
N ARG A 209 -2.58 -7.82 22.08
CA ARG A 209 -2.47 -7.00 23.30
C ARG A 209 -1.15 -7.18 24.04
N THR A 210 -0.19 -6.33 23.71
CA THR A 210 1.05 -6.17 24.46
C THR A 210 0.75 -6.05 25.95
N PHE A 211 1.61 -6.69 26.73
CA PHE A 211 1.93 -6.40 28.14
C PHE A 211 1.77 -4.91 28.56
N ASN A 212 1.89 -4.00 27.60
CA ASN A 212 1.64 -2.56 27.68
C ASN A 212 0.26 -2.14 28.22
N GLN A 213 -0.83 -2.92 28.04
CA GLN A 213 -2.13 -2.54 28.62
C GLN A 213 -2.18 -2.70 30.14
N ARG A 214 -1.37 -3.58 30.76
CA ARG A 214 -1.18 -3.61 32.22
C ARG A 214 -0.33 -2.44 32.74
N LYS A 215 0.52 -1.85 31.88
CA LYS A 215 1.40 -0.71 32.19
C LYS A 215 0.71 0.66 32.14
N LEU A 216 -0.47 0.76 31.51
CA LEU A 216 -1.24 2.00 31.37
C LEU A 216 -1.84 2.53 32.69
N ALA A 217 -1.82 1.74 33.77
CA ALA A 217 -2.34 2.15 35.08
C ALA A 217 -1.33 2.96 35.93
N GLU A 218 -0.07 3.07 35.49
CA GLU A 218 0.98 3.79 36.25
C GLU A 218 1.13 5.24 35.75
N ASN A 219 0.75 6.22 36.57
CA ASN A 219 0.66 7.62 36.19
C ASN A 219 2.02 8.35 36.05
N ASN A 220 3.14 7.73 36.41
CA ASN A 220 4.45 8.40 36.44
C ASN A 220 5.40 7.84 35.33
N PRO A 221 5.81 8.64 34.33
CA PRO A 221 6.68 8.22 33.22
C PRO A 221 8.00 7.57 33.67
N LEU A 222 8.59 8.05 34.78
CA LEU A 222 9.85 7.53 35.32
C LEU A 222 9.69 6.18 36.05
N LYS A 223 8.49 5.88 36.57
CA LYS A 223 8.22 4.60 37.23
C LYS A 223 7.90 3.46 36.23
N ARG A 224 7.63 3.78 34.96
CA ARG A 224 7.37 2.80 33.89
C ARG A 224 8.64 2.12 33.37
N LEU A 225 9.81 2.65 33.75
CA LEU A 225 11.12 2.08 33.46
C LEU A 225 11.52 1.10 34.60
N GLN A 226 11.27 -0.22 34.42
CA GLN A 226 12.03 -1.39 34.96
C GLN A 226 11.22 -2.72 34.87
N PRO A 227 11.84 -3.92 35.01
CA PRO A 227 13.08 -4.46 34.43
C PRO A 227 12.77 -5.56 33.39
N GLY A 228 13.55 -5.64 32.31
CA GLY A 228 13.48 -6.80 31.38
C GLY A 228 13.76 -6.51 29.91
N PHE A 229 13.49 -5.31 29.40
CA PHE A 229 13.96 -4.87 28.08
C PHE A 229 14.18 -3.35 28.11
N ASP A 230 15.32 -2.92 27.55
CA ASP A 230 15.93 -1.57 27.56
C ASP A 230 16.64 -1.08 28.84
N SER A 231 16.79 -1.95 29.86
CA SER A 231 17.56 -1.62 31.06
C SER A 231 19.06 -1.45 30.77
N SER A 232 19.65 -2.24 29.87
CA SER A 232 21.08 -2.17 29.58
C SER A 232 21.48 -0.86 28.91
N GLN A 233 20.71 -0.36 27.94
CA GLN A 233 21.03 0.91 27.26
C GLN A 233 20.84 2.10 28.20
N THR A 234 19.78 2.07 29.03
CA THR A 234 19.52 3.09 30.04
C THR A 234 20.60 3.10 31.12
N PHE A 235 21.02 1.93 31.61
CA PHE A 235 22.12 1.83 32.58
C PHE A 235 23.46 2.20 31.96
N THR A 236 23.73 1.85 30.70
CA THR A 236 24.93 2.33 30.00
C THR A 236 24.91 3.84 29.87
N LEU A 237 23.79 4.48 29.50
CA LEU A 237 23.72 5.95 29.42
C LEU A 237 23.91 6.61 30.80
N LEU A 238 23.23 6.10 31.83
CA LEU A 238 23.37 6.59 33.21
C LEU A 238 24.80 6.40 33.71
N PHE A 239 25.42 5.26 33.39
CA PHE A 239 26.80 4.95 33.73
C PHE A 239 27.78 5.87 33.00
N GLU A 240 27.63 6.10 31.69
CA GLU A 240 28.47 7.01 30.90
C GLU A 240 28.37 8.45 31.41
N THR A 241 27.17 8.87 31.83
CA THR A 241 26.97 10.20 32.41
C THR A 241 27.58 10.28 33.81
N ALA A 242 27.46 9.22 34.62
CA ALA A 242 28.11 9.12 35.93
C ALA A 242 29.64 9.08 35.81
N LEU A 243 30.16 8.38 34.80
CA LEU A 243 31.57 8.29 34.47
C LEU A 243 32.13 9.64 34.03
N GLY A 244 31.41 10.38 33.17
CA GLY A 244 31.79 11.74 32.78
C GLY A 244 31.93 12.66 33.98
N ARG A 245 30.95 12.66 34.90
CA ARG A 245 31.03 13.44 36.14
C ARG A 245 32.16 12.98 37.07
N ALA A 246 32.41 11.67 37.15
CA ALA A 246 33.51 11.14 37.95
C ALA A 246 34.88 11.58 37.38
N LEU A 247 35.03 11.63 36.05
CA LEU A 247 36.23 12.16 35.40
C LEU A 247 36.40 13.67 35.62
N ASP A 248 35.30 14.43 35.64
CA ASP A 248 35.33 15.86 35.96
C ASP A 248 35.71 16.11 37.44
N GLU A 249 35.31 15.22 38.36
CA GLU A 249 35.62 15.32 39.81
C GLU A 249 37.07 14.96 40.14
N VAL A 250 37.68 14.01 39.41
CA VAL A 250 39.05 13.52 39.65
C VAL A 250 40.06 14.26 38.77
N GLU A 251 39.93 15.59 38.65
CA GLU A 251 40.71 16.49 37.77
C GLU A 251 42.08 15.94 37.28
N ASN A 252 42.29 15.89 35.96
CA ASN A 252 43.52 15.44 35.28
C ASN A 252 43.86 13.93 35.34
N TRP A 253 42.91 13.06 35.68
CA TRP A 253 43.13 11.60 35.67
C TRP A 253 43.52 11.06 34.28
N GLN A 254 44.60 10.29 34.23
CA GLN A 254 45.13 9.64 33.03
C GLN A 254 45.17 8.12 33.15
N ARG A 255 44.59 7.47 32.13
CA ARG A 255 44.34 6.03 32.05
C ARG A 255 45.59 5.14 32.26
N ASP A 256 46.79 5.61 31.98
CA ASP A 256 48.03 4.81 32.08
C ASP A 256 49.05 5.35 33.11
N ARG A 257 48.70 6.42 33.85
CA ARG A 257 49.59 7.03 34.85
C ARG A 257 49.06 7.01 36.28
N ASP A 258 47.75 7.11 36.44
CA ASP A 258 47.13 7.31 37.75
C ASP A 258 46.49 6.03 38.27
N ASP A 259 46.42 5.92 39.60
CA ASP A 259 45.73 4.81 40.26
C ASP A 259 44.25 4.79 39.85
N PHE A 260 43.73 3.59 39.59
CA PHE A 260 42.32 3.41 39.24
C PHE A 260 41.42 3.54 40.47
N HIS A 261 41.93 3.29 41.68
CA HIS A 261 41.14 3.25 42.90
C HIS A 261 40.38 4.57 43.22
N PRO A 262 40.98 5.77 43.11
CA PRO A 262 40.28 7.04 43.32
C PRO A 262 39.14 7.27 42.32
N LEU A 263 39.36 6.90 41.05
CA LEU A 263 38.32 6.99 40.01
C LEU A 263 37.20 5.99 40.27
N LEU A 264 37.53 4.77 40.71
CA LEU A 264 36.54 3.74 41.06
C LEU A 264 35.62 4.19 42.19
N ILE A 265 36.14 4.88 43.21
CA ILE A 265 35.35 5.44 44.31
C ILE A 265 34.38 6.50 43.76
N SER A 266 34.86 7.46 42.97
CA SER A 266 34.01 8.51 42.37
C SER A 266 32.95 7.92 41.44
N ILE A 267 33.30 6.96 40.57
CA ILE A 267 32.34 6.23 39.71
C ILE A 267 31.27 5.55 40.57
N GLY A 268 31.68 4.82 41.61
CA GLY A 268 30.78 4.13 42.52
C GLY A 268 29.80 5.08 43.22
N GLU A 269 30.29 6.24 43.67
CA GLU A 269 29.44 7.26 44.29
C GLU A 269 28.44 7.86 43.30
N GLN A 270 28.88 8.19 42.09
CA GLN A 270 27.99 8.74 41.05
C GLN A 270 26.96 7.70 40.61
N CYS A 271 27.35 6.42 40.49
CA CYS A 271 26.45 5.30 40.18
C CYS A 271 25.40 5.10 41.30
N PHE A 272 25.82 5.14 42.56
CA PHE A 272 24.94 5.05 43.73
C PHE A 272 23.94 6.22 43.78
N LYS A 273 24.43 7.46 43.59
CA LYS A 273 23.61 8.68 43.55
C LYS A 273 22.59 8.63 42.40
N SER A 274 22.96 8.02 41.27
CA SER A 274 22.12 7.79 40.08
C SER A 274 21.11 6.66 40.22
N GLY A 275 21.20 5.83 41.27
CA GLY A 275 20.32 4.67 41.45
C GLY A 275 20.66 3.49 40.54
N ILE A 276 21.91 3.38 40.07
CA ILE A 276 22.38 2.21 39.31
C ILE A 276 22.59 1.06 40.32
N PRO A 277 21.98 -0.12 40.12
CA PRO A 277 22.20 -1.28 40.99
C PRO A 277 23.68 -1.68 41.06
N GLU A 278 24.11 -2.13 42.23
CA GLU A 278 25.51 -2.50 42.52
C GLU A 278 26.11 -3.44 41.47
N GLU A 279 25.42 -4.53 41.14
CA GLU A 279 25.88 -5.51 40.14
C GLU A 279 25.96 -4.93 38.72
N GLU A 280 25.12 -3.96 38.37
CA GLU A 280 25.20 -3.30 37.07
C GLU A 280 26.37 -2.31 37.02
N ALA A 281 26.64 -1.59 38.12
CA ALA A 281 27.81 -0.73 38.23
C ALA A 281 29.12 -1.55 38.12
N VAL A 282 29.19 -2.70 38.80
CA VAL A 282 30.31 -3.66 38.67
C VAL A 282 30.46 -4.09 37.21
N ARG A 283 29.37 -4.52 36.56
CA ARG A 283 29.38 -4.96 35.16
C ARG A 283 29.91 -3.90 34.21
N GLN A 284 29.45 -2.65 34.34
CA GLN A 284 29.85 -1.55 33.46
C GLN A 284 31.31 -1.14 33.73
N VAL A 285 31.76 -1.06 34.98
CA VAL A 285 33.19 -0.85 35.30
C VAL A 285 34.06 -1.94 34.67
N MET A 286 33.64 -3.20 34.79
CA MET A 286 34.31 -4.35 34.16
C MET A 286 34.12 -4.42 32.65
N MET A 287 33.32 -3.58 32.01
CA MET A 287 33.30 -3.42 30.55
C MET A 287 34.29 -2.36 30.10
N HIS A 288 34.36 -1.23 30.82
CA HIS A 288 35.16 -0.07 30.46
C HIS A 288 36.63 -0.17 30.87
N TYR A 289 36.94 -0.84 31.98
CA TYR A 289 38.27 -0.84 32.62
C TYR A 289 38.88 -2.24 32.80
N ARG A 290 38.52 -3.20 31.92
CA ARG A 290 38.99 -4.61 31.96
C ARG A 290 40.49 -4.82 32.13
N ARG A 291 41.31 -3.87 31.69
CA ARG A 291 42.79 -3.97 31.73
C ARG A 291 43.40 -3.46 33.04
N GLN A 292 42.65 -2.68 33.81
CA GLN A 292 43.15 -1.90 34.97
C GLN A 292 42.44 -2.29 36.28
N ALA A 293 41.35 -3.05 36.18
CA ALA A 293 40.49 -3.36 37.30
C ALA A 293 40.38 -4.88 37.49
N ASP A 294 40.70 -5.33 38.71
CA ASP A 294 40.46 -6.70 39.16
C ASP A 294 39.00 -6.85 39.64
N GLU A 295 38.30 -7.90 39.18
CA GLU A 295 36.85 -8.08 39.43
C GLU A 295 36.54 -8.19 40.93
N GLN A 296 37.40 -8.88 41.68
CA GLN A 296 37.19 -9.10 43.11
C GLN A 296 37.43 -7.82 43.91
N THR A 297 38.41 -7.02 43.50
CA THR A 297 38.70 -5.70 44.07
C THR A 297 37.59 -4.70 43.78
N VAL A 298 37.09 -4.65 42.53
CA VAL A 298 35.97 -3.78 42.13
C VAL A 298 34.69 -4.12 42.89
N ARG A 299 34.34 -5.40 42.96
CA ARG A 299 33.17 -5.86 43.73
C ARG A 299 33.27 -5.48 45.19
N THR A 300 34.41 -5.73 45.83
CA THR A 300 34.59 -5.43 47.25
C THR A 300 34.51 -3.93 47.52
N ALA A 301 35.13 -3.10 46.67
CA ALA A 301 35.11 -1.65 46.80
C ALA A 301 33.69 -1.09 46.61
N LEU A 302 32.99 -1.48 45.54
CA LEU A 302 31.62 -1.02 45.28
C LEU A 302 30.63 -1.52 46.33
N HIS A 303 30.77 -2.76 46.81
CA HIS A 303 29.92 -3.32 47.86
C HIS A 303 30.02 -2.53 49.18
N ASN A 304 31.25 -2.22 49.61
CA ASN A 304 31.49 -1.43 50.82
C ASN A 304 30.92 -0.01 50.64
N LEU A 305 31.18 0.61 49.49
CA LEU A 305 30.70 1.95 49.19
C LEU A 305 29.17 2.04 49.15
N TYR A 306 28.49 1.04 48.58
CA TYR A 306 27.02 0.97 48.52
C TYR A 306 26.39 0.73 49.90
N ARG A 307 27.11 0.13 50.86
CA ARG A 307 26.68 0.01 52.27
C ARG A 307 26.89 1.28 53.08
N GLU A 308 27.97 2.02 52.80
CA GLU A 308 28.33 3.25 53.50
C GLU A 308 27.47 4.45 53.04
N CYS A 309 27.18 4.54 51.75
CA CYS A 309 26.43 5.64 51.17
C CYS A 309 24.95 5.62 51.60
N ARG A 310 24.39 6.80 51.89
CA ARG A 310 22.96 6.98 52.18
C ARG A 310 22.28 7.78 51.08
N GLY A 311 21.07 7.38 50.69
CA GLY A 311 20.28 8.11 49.70
C GLY A 311 20.47 7.65 48.26
N PHE A 312 20.38 6.34 48.05
CA PHE A 312 20.38 5.71 46.73
C PHE A 312 19.35 6.37 45.79
N GLY A 313 19.78 6.76 44.58
CA GLY A 313 18.91 7.34 43.56
C GLY A 313 18.34 8.73 43.89
N ARG A 314 18.88 9.45 44.88
CA ARG A 314 18.34 10.77 45.30
C ARG A 314 18.78 11.95 44.41
N LYS A 315 19.78 11.79 43.53
CA LYS A 315 20.23 12.85 42.62
C LYS A 315 20.21 12.35 41.18
N SER A 316 19.44 13.03 40.31
CA SER A 316 19.52 12.76 38.87
C SER A 316 20.87 13.21 38.32
N VAL A 317 21.55 12.30 37.64
CA VAL A 317 22.82 12.58 36.94
C VAL A 317 22.59 13.14 35.52
N LEU A 318 21.34 13.13 35.07
CA LEU A 318 20.94 13.81 33.83
C LEU A 318 20.73 15.30 34.08
N THR A 319 21.14 16.14 33.13
CA THR A 319 20.69 17.55 33.12
C THR A 319 19.17 17.62 32.93
N PRO A 320 18.49 18.71 33.32
CA PRO A 320 17.06 18.87 33.08
C PRO A 320 16.65 18.68 31.62
N GLU A 321 17.49 19.11 30.67
CA GLU A 321 17.27 18.93 29.23
C GLU A 321 17.42 17.47 28.80
N GLN A 322 18.43 16.77 29.32
CA GLN A 322 18.64 15.35 29.04
C GLN A 322 17.52 14.49 29.60
N ASP A 323 17.09 14.76 30.83
CA ASP A 323 15.95 14.11 31.48
C ASP A 323 14.65 14.35 30.70
N THR A 324 14.43 15.59 30.23
CA THR A 324 13.27 15.92 29.40
C THR A 324 13.31 15.20 28.05
N MET A 325 14.47 15.14 27.39
CA MET A 325 14.63 14.43 26.11
C MET A 325 14.43 12.92 26.27
N LEU A 326 14.93 12.32 27.35
CA LEU A 326 14.76 10.89 27.63
C LEU A 326 13.29 10.54 27.89
N LYS A 327 12.58 11.38 28.66
CA LYS A 327 11.13 11.27 28.85
C LYS A 327 10.37 11.45 27.53
N LEU A 328 10.79 12.39 26.69
CA LEU A 328 10.16 12.61 25.39
C LEU A 328 10.35 11.39 24.48
N ASN A 329 11.56 10.81 24.42
CA ASN A 329 11.81 9.59 23.66
C ASN A 329 10.93 8.42 24.14
N GLU A 330 10.86 8.18 25.45
CA GLU A 330 9.98 7.14 26.03
C GLU A 330 8.53 7.38 25.64
N PHE A 331 8.05 8.61 25.79
CA PHE A 331 6.68 8.99 25.44
C PHE A 331 6.38 8.72 23.96
N MET A 332 7.28 9.17 23.08
CA MET A 332 7.15 9.00 21.63
C MET A 332 7.09 7.52 21.24
N GLU A 333 8.01 6.70 21.74
CA GLU A 333 8.11 5.28 21.41
C GLU A 333 7.02 4.43 22.07
N ARG A 334 6.51 4.85 23.24
CA ARG A 334 5.41 4.15 23.91
C ARG A 334 4.07 4.43 23.23
N ARG A 335 3.77 5.70 22.95
CA ARG A 335 2.44 6.09 22.42
C ARG A 335 2.34 6.00 20.92
N TYR A 336 3.43 6.14 20.19
CA TYR A 336 3.38 6.25 18.74
C TYR A 336 4.40 5.35 18.06
N GLU A 337 4.12 5.07 16.81
CA GLU A 337 5.07 4.51 15.88
C GLU A 337 5.17 5.48 14.72
N PHE A 338 6.38 5.97 14.49
CA PHE A 338 6.68 6.92 13.43
C PHE A 338 7.46 6.23 12.32
N ARG A 339 7.24 6.66 11.09
CA ARG A 339 8.08 6.27 9.96
C ARG A 339 8.08 7.37 8.91
N TYR A 340 9.19 7.52 8.19
CA TYR A 340 9.27 8.44 7.07
C TYR A 340 9.11 7.68 5.76
N ASN A 341 7.98 7.87 5.09
CA ASN A 341 7.68 7.21 3.82
C ASN A 341 8.53 7.81 2.70
N GLN A 342 9.52 7.06 2.22
CA GLN A 342 10.46 7.54 1.20
C GLN A 342 9.81 7.72 -0.18
N LEU A 343 8.73 6.98 -0.47
CA LEU A 343 8.04 7.05 -1.76
C LEU A 343 7.12 8.28 -1.81
N MET A 344 6.34 8.52 -0.75
CA MET A 344 5.45 9.68 -0.67
C MET A 344 6.19 10.97 -0.28
N GLY A 345 7.30 10.84 0.46
CA GLY A 345 8.06 11.96 1.01
C GLY A 345 7.47 12.53 2.31
N ASP A 346 6.53 11.81 2.92
CA ASP A 346 5.76 12.25 4.09
C ASP A 346 6.19 11.51 5.36
N LEU A 347 6.15 12.24 6.48
CA LEU A 347 6.21 11.64 7.80
C LEU A 347 4.87 11.01 8.11
N GLU A 348 4.87 9.75 8.51
CA GLU A 348 3.68 9.03 8.90
C GLU A 348 3.76 8.59 10.36
N TYR A 349 2.61 8.48 11.00
CA TYR A 349 2.51 8.04 12.38
C TYR A 349 1.28 7.16 12.59
N ARG A 350 1.34 6.29 13.58
CA ARG A 350 0.16 5.66 14.19
C ARG A 350 0.31 5.64 15.69
N GLN A 351 -0.80 5.60 16.41
CA GLN A 351 -0.74 5.38 17.86
C GLN A 351 -0.53 3.89 18.14
N ARG A 352 0.27 3.56 19.16
CA ARG A 352 0.54 2.19 19.62
C ARG A 352 -0.55 1.73 20.58
N ASP A 353 -1.80 1.87 20.17
CA ASP A 353 -2.96 1.34 20.86
C ASP A 353 -3.66 0.28 20.00
N SER A 354 -4.74 -0.31 20.51
CA SER A 354 -5.46 -1.38 19.81
C SER A 354 -6.42 -0.88 18.73
N ILE A 355 -6.45 0.43 18.45
CA ILE A 355 -7.44 1.03 17.55
C ILE A 355 -6.82 1.73 16.33
N HIS A 356 -5.59 2.23 16.43
CA HIS A 356 -4.89 2.91 15.35
C HIS A 356 -3.94 1.96 14.59
N PHE A 357 -4.49 1.14 13.69
CA PHE A 357 -3.72 0.17 12.92
C PHE A 357 -2.92 0.78 11.77
N TYR A 358 -3.42 1.86 11.17
CA TYR A 358 -2.84 2.48 9.99
C TYR A 358 -1.95 3.65 10.34
N PHE A 359 -0.93 3.80 9.52
CA PHE A 359 -0.13 5.00 9.47
C PHE A 359 -0.90 6.10 8.75
N HIS A 360 -1.03 7.24 9.42
CA HIS A 360 -1.59 8.46 8.89
C HIS A 360 -0.47 9.46 8.59
N VAL A 361 -0.69 10.31 7.61
CA VAL A 361 0.24 11.42 7.34
C VAL A 361 0.26 12.35 8.56
N MET A 362 1.46 12.67 9.03
CA MET A 362 1.70 13.55 10.16
C MET A 362 1.60 15.01 9.70
N ASP A 363 0.38 15.52 9.67
CA ASP A 363 0.10 16.92 9.39
C ASP A 363 0.39 17.83 10.60
N GLN A 364 0.20 19.14 10.45
CA GLN A 364 0.45 20.08 11.54
C GLN A 364 -0.51 19.86 12.72
N ARG A 365 -1.75 19.44 12.46
CA ARG A 365 -2.73 19.14 13.51
C ARG A 365 -2.27 17.96 14.36
N ALA A 366 -1.81 16.88 13.73
CA ALA A 366 -1.26 15.71 14.40
C ALA A 366 -0.03 16.06 15.23
N ARG A 367 0.89 16.88 14.71
CA ARG A 367 2.05 17.38 15.48
C ARG A 367 1.62 18.11 16.75
N ASN A 368 0.63 19.01 16.64
CA ASN A 368 0.09 19.74 17.78
C ASN A 368 -0.60 18.80 18.78
N SER A 369 -1.31 17.77 18.30
CA SER A 369 -1.91 16.75 19.15
C SER A 369 -0.86 15.97 19.94
N VAL A 370 0.25 15.54 19.32
CA VAL A 370 1.35 14.87 20.02
C VAL A 370 1.97 15.77 21.09
N ALA A 371 2.16 17.06 20.79
CA ALA A 371 2.66 18.02 21.77
C ALA A 371 1.69 18.19 22.96
N MET A 372 0.39 18.30 22.70
CA MET A 372 -0.64 18.38 23.74
C MET A 372 -0.71 17.10 24.59
N ASP A 373 -0.62 15.93 23.96
CA ASP A 373 -0.61 14.64 24.67
C ASP A 373 0.62 14.52 25.59
N ALA A 374 1.79 15.00 25.15
CA ALA A 374 3.01 15.04 25.97
C ALA A 374 2.84 15.97 27.18
N LEU A 375 2.26 17.16 26.97
CA LEU A 375 1.97 18.11 28.06
C LEU A 375 0.95 17.55 29.06
N GLN A 376 -0.09 16.86 28.58
CA GLN A 376 -1.10 16.21 29.44
C GLN A 376 -0.50 15.09 30.30
N GLU A 377 0.51 14.38 29.81
CA GLU A 377 1.26 13.38 30.59
C GLU A 377 2.35 14.00 31.49
N GLY A 378 2.42 15.34 31.56
CA GLY A 378 3.30 16.07 32.48
C GLY A 378 4.73 16.30 31.96
N LEU A 379 4.99 16.09 30.67
CA LEU A 379 6.28 16.40 30.06
C LEU A 379 6.35 17.90 29.74
N ARG A 380 7.36 18.59 30.28
CA ARG A 380 7.63 20.01 29.97
C ARG A 380 8.42 20.14 28.67
N VAL A 381 7.76 19.90 27.54
CA VAL A 381 8.37 19.96 26.21
C VAL A 381 7.80 21.11 25.38
N TRP A 382 8.65 21.74 24.57
CA TRP A 382 8.22 22.73 23.60
C TRP A 382 7.84 22.06 22.28
N ASP A 383 6.94 22.69 21.50
CA ASP A 383 6.59 22.23 20.15
C ASP A 383 7.83 22.05 19.25
N ARG A 384 8.85 22.90 19.47
CA ARG A 384 10.14 22.80 18.77
C ARG A 384 10.86 21.49 19.05
N ASP A 385 10.78 20.96 20.27
CA ASP A 385 11.47 19.73 20.65
C ASP A 385 10.76 18.50 20.07
N VAL A 386 9.42 18.52 20.04
CA VAL A 386 8.61 17.53 19.32
C VAL A 386 8.96 17.54 17.83
N ASN A 387 8.99 18.72 17.20
CA ASN A 387 9.35 18.85 15.78
C ASN A 387 10.78 18.39 15.49
N ARG A 388 11.75 18.71 16.35
CA ARG A 388 13.13 18.20 16.25
C ARG A 388 13.18 16.68 16.30
N TYR A 389 12.44 16.04 17.21
CA TYR A 389 12.37 14.58 17.27
C TYR A 389 11.83 14.01 15.94
N LEU A 390 10.67 14.50 15.50
CA LEU A 390 9.96 14.02 14.31
C LEU A 390 10.70 14.24 12.98
N THR A 391 11.62 15.20 12.94
CA THR A 391 12.43 15.50 11.75
C THR A 391 13.86 14.95 11.83
N SER A 392 14.20 14.25 12.90
CA SER A 392 15.51 13.65 13.10
C SER A 392 15.57 12.21 12.58
N ASN A 393 16.78 11.67 12.49
CA ASN A 393 17.03 10.28 12.12
C ASN A 393 16.53 9.26 13.17
N ARG A 394 15.88 9.71 14.26
CA ARG A 394 15.17 8.83 15.18
C ARG A 394 13.93 8.20 14.54
N VAL A 395 13.33 8.90 13.57
CA VAL A 395 12.24 8.33 12.79
C VAL A 395 12.83 7.41 11.70
N PRO A 396 12.51 6.11 11.71
CA PRO A 396 13.04 5.18 10.72
C PRO A 396 12.50 5.48 9.32
N LEU A 397 13.33 5.25 8.30
CA LEU A 397 12.92 5.30 6.90
C LEU A 397 12.06 4.08 6.57
N TYR A 398 11.00 4.29 5.80
CA TYR A 398 10.10 3.24 5.34
C TYR A 398 9.91 3.34 3.83
N ASN A 399 10.09 2.22 3.13
CA ASN A 399 9.81 2.09 1.72
C ASN A 399 8.71 1.03 1.52
N PRO A 400 7.46 1.42 1.21
CA PRO A 400 6.34 0.49 1.11
C PRO A 400 6.53 -0.58 0.04
N VAL A 401 7.26 -0.25 -1.03
CA VAL A 401 7.49 -1.16 -2.15
C VAL A 401 8.51 -2.22 -1.77
N GLU A 402 9.60 -1.81 -1.11
CA GLU A 402 10.64 -2.75 -0.67
C GLU A 402 10.11 -3.67 0.43
N GLU A 403 9.36 -3.15 1.39
CA GLU A 403 8.72 -3.95 2.44
C GLU A 403 7.81 -5.02 1.82
N TYR A 404 6.95 -4.62 0.88
CA TYR A 404 6.07 -5.54 0.16
C TYR A 404 6.87 -6.61 -0.59
N LEU A 405 7.85 -6.22 -1.42
CA LEU A 405 8.64 -7.15 -2.23
C LEU A 405 9.55 -8.07 -1.40
N CYS A 406 9.98 -7.66 -0.20
CA CYS A 406 10.69 -8.53 0.74
C CYS A 406 9.74 -9.51 1.43
N GLY A 407 8.48 -9.13 1.66
CA GLY A 407 7.46 -9.94 2.32
C GLY A 407 6.76 -10.99 1.44
N VAL A 408 6.99 -11.02 0.12
CA VAL A 408 6.28 -11.93 -0.80
C VAL A 408 6.61 -13.42 -0.61
N GLY A 409 7.72 -13.74 0.05
CA GLY A 409 8.14 -15.13 0.31
C GLY A 409 8.75 -15.84 -0.90
N ARG A 410 8.72 -17.18 -0.90
CA ARG A 410 9.28 -18.03 -1.96
C ARG A 410 8.24 -18.27 -3.06
N TRP A 411 8.68 -18.21 -4.32
CA TRP A 411 7.83 -18.56 -5.45
C TRP A 411 7.52 -20.06 -5.49
N ASP A 412 6.26 -20.39 -5.76
CA ASP A 412 5.72 -21.75 -5.80
C ASP A 412 5.88 -22.48 -7.15
N GLY A 413 6.50 -21.83 -8.14
CA GLY A 413 6.76 -22.41 -9.46
C GLY A 413 5.62 -22.25 -10.48
N LYS A 414 4.49 -21.64 -10.13
CA LYS A 414 3.38 -21.41 -11.08
C LYS A 414 3.49 -20.05 -11.76
N ASP A 415 3.37 -20.04 -13.08
CA ASP A 415 3.41 -18.82 -13.89
C ASP A 415 2.11 -18.02 -13.78
N ARG A 416 2.15 -16.94 -13.00
CA ARG A 416 1.04 -16.02 -12.78
C ARG A 416 1.15 -14.76 -13.62
N ILE A 417 2.35 -14.34 -14.01
CA ILE A 417 2.54 -13.13 -14.80
C ILE A 417 1.98 -13.32 -16.22
N ARG A 418 2.26 -14.46 -16.87
CA ARG A 418 1.67 -14.76 -18.19
C ARG A 418 0.17 -15.06 -18.09
N ALA A 419 -0.28 -15.65 -16.99
CA ALA A 419 -1.70 -15.85 -16.73
C ALA A 419 -2.44 -14.51 -16.57
N LEU A 420 -1.83 -13.53 -15.88
CA LEU A 420 -2.35 -12.16 -15.78
C LEU A 420 -2.44 -11.49 -17.15
N ALA A 421 -1.40 -11.62 -17.99
CA ALA A 421 -1.44 -11.14 -19.38
C ALA A 421 -2.58 -11.79 -20.18
N GLY A 422 -2.84 -13.08 -19.92
CA GLY A 422 -3.89 -13.87 -20.57
C GLY A 422 -5.31 -13.45 -20.24
N LEU A 423 -5.54 -12.58 -19.25
CA LEU A 423 -6.85 -11.98 -19.00
C LEU A 423 -7.27 -11.03 -20.12
N VAL A 424 -6.30 -10.46 -20.86
CA VAL A 424 -6.57 -9.57 -21.99
C VAL A 424 -6.85 -10.40 -23.24
N PRO A 425 -8.10 -10.45 -23.73
CA PRO A 425 -8.43 -11.16 -24.95
C PRO A 425 -7.85 -10.39 -26.14
N CYS A 426 -6.90 -10.99 -26.85
CA CYS A 426 -6.25 -10.39 -28.01
C CYS A 426 -5.73 -11.47 -28.96
N ASN A 427 -5.52 -11.08 -30.22
CA ASN A 427 -5.01 -11.97 -31.26
C ASN A 427 -3.48 -11.93 -31.39
N ASN A 428 -2.81 -11.05 -30.64
CA ASN A 428 -1.36 -10.87 -30.72
C ASN A 428 -0.63 -12.04 -30.01
N PRO A 429 0.08 -12.92 -30.75
CA PRO A 429 0.72 -14.10 -30.15
C PRO A 429 1.90 -13.73 -29.23
N TYR A 430 2.46 -12.53 -29.37
CA TYR A 430 3.62 -12.06 -28.61
C TYR A 430 3.22 -11.34 -27.31
N TRP A 431 1.95 -10.99 -27.12
CA TRP A 431 1.49 -10.18 -25.99
C TRP A 431 1.95 -10.72 -24.63
N ARG A 432 1.77 -12.03 -24.38
CA ARG A 432 2.09 -12.63 -23.07
C ARG A 432 3.57 -12.49 -22.71
N GLU A 433 4.47 -12.69 -23.68
CA GLU A 433 5.92 -12.59 -23.46
C GLU A 433 6.37 -11.13 -23.32
N LEU A 434 5.81 -10.22 -24.13
CA LEU A 434 6.13 -8.79 -24.07
C LEU A 434 5.62 -8.19 -22.74
N PHE A 435 4.42 -8.56 -22.30
CA PHE A 435 3.87 -8.18 -20.99
C PHE A 435 4.70 -8.76 -19.86
N TYR A 436 5.08 -10.05 -19.91
CA TYR A 436 5.93 -10.68 -18.90
C TYR A 436 7.21 -9.89 -18.69
N ARG A 437 7.88 -9.52 -19.79
CA ARG A 437 9.13 -8.78 -19.76
C ARG A 437 8.97 -7.36 -19.25
N TRP A 438 7.91 -6.66 -19.68
CA TRP A 438 7.56 -5.36 -19.13
C TRP A 438 7.26 -5.42 -17.62
N PHE A 439 6.55 -6.46 -17.16
CA PHE A 439 6.24 -6.66 -15.74
C PHE A 439 7.52 -6.88 -14.92
N LEU A 440 8.46 -7.71 -15.41
CA LEU A 440 9.78 -7.85 -14.78
C LEU A 440 10.53 -6.52 -14.75
N ASN A 441 10.45 -5.73 -15.82
CA ASN A 441 11.08 -4.41 -15.91
C ASN A 441 10.56 -3.48 -14.81
N MET A 442 9.23 -3.40 -14.68
CA MET A 442 8.56 -2.64 -13.63
C MET A 442 9.06 -3.04 -12.24
N VAL A 443 9.06 -4.34 -11.91
CA VAL A 443 9.52 -4.83 -10.60
C VAL A 443 11.03 -4.59 -10.38
N ALA A 444 11.85 -4.67 -11.44
CA ALA A 444 13.27 -4.38 -11.35
C ALA A 444 13.54 -2.90 -11.00
N HIS A 445 12.79 -1.96 -11.58
CA HIS A 445 12.85 -0.53 -11.20
C HIS A 445 12.37 -0.29 -9.77
N TRP A 446 11.31 -0.98 -9.36
CA TRP A 446 10.84 -1.02 -7.97
C TRP A 446 11.82 -1.67 -6.97
N ARG A 447 12.87 -2.35 -7.45
CA ARG A 447 14.02 -2.81 -6.64
C ARG A 447 15.28 -1.97 -6.81
N GLY A 448 15.31 -1.06 -7.77
CA GLY A 448 16.46 -0.19 -8.02
C GLY A 448 17.57 -0.91 -8.77
N LEU A 449 17.28 -2.10 -9.31
CA LEU A 449 18.23 -2.98 -9.99
C LEU A 449 18.59 -2.51 -11.42
N GLY A 450 18.24 -1.28 -11.77
CA GLY A 450 18.36 -0.72 -13.11
C GLY A 450 19.62 0.09 -13.41
N ASN A 451 20.61 0.14 -12.52
CA ASN A 451 21.97 0.73 -12.69
C ASN A 451 22.12 1.90 -13.69
N ARG A 452 21.11 2.78 -13.77
CA ARG A 452 21.05 3.92 -14.73
C ARG A 452 21.21 3.55 -16.22
N MET A 453 21.31 2.26 -16.59
CA MET A 453 21.64 1.80 -17.96
C MET A 453 20.40 1.60 -18.84
N HIS A 454 19.29 1.15 -18.25
CA HIS A 454 18.08 0.84 -18.99
C HIS A 454 16.87 1.50 -18.30
N ALA A 455 16.23 2.44 -18.98
CA ALA A 455 14.94 2.97 -18.55
C ALA A 455 13.82 2.00 -18.95
N ASN A 456 12.71 1.98 -18.20
CA ASN A 456 11.46 1.38 -18.66
C ASN A 456 10.85 2.29 -19.74
N SER A 457 11.43 2.24 -20.94
CA SER A 457 11.10 3.09 -22.10
C SER A 457 9.97 2.51 -22.95
N THR A 458 9.57 1.27 -22.68
CA THR A 458 8.55 0.53 -23.43
C THR A 458 7.30 0.35 -22.56
N SER A 459 6.12 0.63 -23.10
CA SER A 459 4.88 0.69 -22.34
C SER A 459 3.77 -0.07 -23.06
N PRO A 460 3.01 -0.96 -22.41
CA PRO A 460 1.81 -1.54 -22.99
C PRO A 460 0.77 -0.48 -23.32
N LEU A 461 0.08 -0.64 -24.45
CA LEU A 461 -1.00 0.22 -24.91
C LEU A 461 -2.20 -0.63 -25.29
N LEU A 462 -3.24 -0.62 -24.45
CA LEU A 462 -4.46 -1.40 -24.64
C LEU A 462 -5.48 -0.61 -25.44
N ILE A 463 -5.85 -1.14 -26.60
CA ILE A 463 -6.67 -0.46 -27.61
C ILE A 463 -7.95 -1.28 -27.80
N GLY A 464 -9.12 -0.67 -27.67
CA GLY A 464 -10.37 -1.40 -27.89
C GLY A 464 -11.58 -0.58 -27.51
N ALA A 465 -12.79 -1.12 -27.64
CA ALA A 465 -14.00 -0.37 -27.36
C ALA A 465 -14.08 0.14 -25.91
N GLN A 466 -14.85 1.21 -25.70
CA GLN A 466 -15.19 1.68 -24.37
C GLN A 466 -15.95 0.59 -23.60
N GLY A 467 -15.78 0.52 -22.28
CA GLY A 467 -16.44 -0.50 -21.45
C GLY A 467 -15.73 -1.87 -21.41
N TYR A 468 -14.64 -2.07 -22.14
CA TYR A 468 -13.85 -3.32 -22.11
C TYR A 468 -12.97 -3.50 -20.85
N ARG A 469 -13.16 -2.66 -19.82
CA ARG A 469 -12.47 -2.72 -18.51
C ARG A 469 -10.94 -2.56 -18.58
N LYS A 470 -10.42 -1.86 -19.59
CA LYS A 470 -8.97 -1.60 -19.80
C LYS A 470 -8.31 -0.90 -18.60
N SER A 471 -8.87 0.22 -18.15
CA SER A 471 -8.33 0.97 -16.99
C SER A 471 -8.44 0.16 -15.68
N THR A 472 -9.49 -0.66 -15.54
CA THR A 472 -9.62 -1.61 -14.42
C THR A 472 -8.51 -2.65 -14.43
N PHE A 473 -8.17 -3.21 -15.60
CA PHE A 473 -7.03 -4.10 -15.76
C PHE A 473 -5.72 -3.44 -15.32
N CYS A 474 -5.45 -2.21 -15.77
CA CYS A 474 -4.26 -1.45 -15.35
C CYS A 474 -4.16 -1.32 -13.82
N ARG A 475 -5.28 -1.03 -13.14
CA ARG A 475 -5.32 -0.88 -11.68
C ARG A 475 -5.11 -2.21 -10.93
N ILE A 476 -5.62 -3.34 -11.44
CA ILE A 476 -5.46 -4.65 -10.77
C ILE A 476 -4.07 -5.27 -10.95
N ILE A 477 -3.20 -4.71 -11.81
CA ILE A 477 -1.79 -5.10 -11.88
C ILE A 477 -1.12 -4.87 -10.52
N LEU A 478 -1.45 -3.76 -9.84
CA LEU A 478 -0.91 -3.46 -8.52
C LEU A 478 -1.66 -4.22 -7.41
N PRO A 479 -0.93 -4.74 -6.40
CA PRO A 479 -1.54 -5.35 -5.23
C PRO A 479 -2.29 -4.29 -4.43
N PRO A 480 -3.38 -4.65 -3.70
CA PRO A 480 -4.20 -3.70 -2.95
C PRO A 480 -3.39 -2.75 -2.07
N GLU A 481 -2.34 -3.24 -1.42
CA GLU A 481 -1.46 -2.49 -0.52
C GLU A 481 -0.62 -1.41 -1.23
N LEU A 482 -0.40 -1.54 -2.53
CA LEU A 482 0.39 -0.60 -3.34
C LEU A 482 -0.46 0.20 -4.34
N ARG A 483 -1.79 0.08 -4.31
CA ARG A 483 -2.68 0.79 -5.26
C ARG A 483 -2.62 2.31 -5.13
N PHE A 484 -2.17 2.85 -3.99
CA PHE A 484 -1.89 4.28 -3.84
C PHE A 484 -0.82 4.79 -4.83
N GLY A 485 0.01 3.88 -5.36
CA GLY A 485 1.02 4.16 -6.39
C GLY A 485 0.49 4.11 -7.82
N TYR A 486 -0.82 3.98 -8.04
CA TYR A 486 -1.45 4.06 -9.36
C TYR A 486 -1.99 5.48 -9.62
N THR A 487 -1.80 6.00 -10.83
CA THR A 487 -2.49 7.21 -11.32
C THR A 487 -2.91 7.05 -12.77
N ASP A 488 -4.07 7.61 -13.13
CA ASP A 488 -4.60 7.74 -14.49
C ASP A 488 -4.64 9.19 -14.99
N SER A 489 -4.32 10.16 -14.13
CA SER A 489 -4.36 11.58 -14.44
C SER A 489 -2.96 12.14 -14.67
N LEU A 490 -2.43 12.01 -15.88
CA LEU A 490 -1.13 12.59 -16.25
C LEU A 490 -1.32 13.98 -16.88
N ASP A 491 -1.06 15.04 -16.12
CA ASP A 491 -1.06 16.40 -16.66
C ASP A 491 0.26 16.72 -17.36
N PHE A 492 0.22 16.81 -18.68
CA PHE A 492 1.36 17.22 -19.51
C PHE A 492 1.56 18.74 -19.58
N GLY A 493 0.69 19.55 -18.99
CA GLY A 493 0.79 21.01 -18.94
C GLY A 493 1.97 21.49 -18.10
N SER A 494 2.35 20.74 -17.06
CA SER A 494 3.49 21.05 -16.19
C SER A 494 4.59 19.99 -16.31
N LYS A 495 5.69 20.34 -16.98
CA LYS A 495 6.86 19.44 -17.10
C LYS A 495 7.41 19.02 -15.73
N ARG A 496 7.37 19.94 -14.75
CA ARG A 496 7.87 19.69 -13.40
C ARG A 496 7.03 18.62 -12.71
N ASP A 497 5.70 18.73 -12.77
CA ASP A 497 4.82 17.81 -12.06
C ASP A 497 4.84 16.42 -12.69
N ALA A 498 4.87 16.32 -14.03
CA ALA A 498 5.06 15.06 -14.72
C ALA A 498 6.38 14.36 -14.34
N GLU A 499 7.46 15.11 -14.10
CA GLU A 499 8.71 14.53 -13.58
C GLU A 499 8.59 14.07 -12.12
N MET A 500 7.76 14.72 -11.29
CA MET A 500 7.49 14.26 -9.93
C MET A 500 6.79 12.90 -9.90
N TYR A 501 5.99 12.59 -10.92
CA TYR A 501 5.25 11.33 -10.99
C TYR A 501 6.21 10.13 -11.10
N LEU A 502 7.35 10.33 -11.74
CA LEU A 502 8.38 9.29 -11.89
C LEU A 502 8.90 8.77 -10.55
N GLY A 503 8.96 9.63 -9.53
CA GLY A 503 9.42 9.28 -8.18
C GLY A 503 8.30 8.92 -7.20
N ARG A 504 7.05 9.25 -7.51
CA ARG A 504 5.90 9.08 -6.59
C ARG A 504 5.03 7.88 -6.92
N PHE A 505 4.79 7.62 -8.20
CA PHE A 505 3.88 6.57 -8.65
C PHE A 505 4.65 5.34 -9.14
N LEU A 506 4.04 4.18 -8.96
CA LEU A 506 4.54 2.86 -9.36
C LEU A 506 4.11 2.50 -10.78
N LEU A 507 2.85 2.83 -11.11
CA LEU A 507 2.25 2.62 -12.42
C LEU A 507 1.45 3.86 -12.82
N VAL A 508 1.83 4.46 -13.94
CA VAL A 508 1.15 5.62 -14.52
C VAL A 508 0.38 5.14 -15.76
N ASN A 509 -0.94 5.21 -15.70
CA ASN A 509 -1.81 4.97 -16.84
C ASN A 509 -1.97 6.26 -17.65
N ILE A 510 -1.61 6.21 -18.93
CA ILE A 510 -1.89 7.27 -19.91
C ILE A 510 -3.27 6.96 -20.47
N ASP A 511 -4.31 7.41 -19.76
CA ASP A 511 -5.67 7.23 -20.23
C ASP A 511 -5.94 8.12 -21.46
N GLU A 512 -6.84 7.65 -22.32
CA GLU A 512 -7.20 8.33 -23.57
C GLU A 512 -5.96 8.76 -24.38
N PHE A 513 -5.08 7.81 -24.66
CA PHE A 513 -3.81 8.07 -25.36
C PHE A 513 -3.99 8.83 -26.69
N ASP A 514 -5.13 8.67 -27.36
CA ASP A 514 -5.55 9.39 -28.55
C ASP A 514 -5.64 10.92 -28.39
N GLN A 515 -5.81 11.42 -27.15
CA GLN A 515 -5.83 12.86 -26.86
C GLN A 515 -4.43 13.46 -26.70
N VAL A 516 -3.38 12.65 -26.65
CA VAL A 516 -2.00 13.14 -26.51
C VAL A 516 -1.57 13.83 -27.80
N SER A 517 -1.47 15.16 -27.74
CA SER A 517 -1.06 15.97 -28.88
C SER A 517 0.37 15.68 -29.36
N ILE A 518 0.66 16.00 -30.62
CA ILE A 518 2.00 15.86 -31.22
C ILE A 518 3.08 16.58 -30.39
N HIS A 519 2.77 17.74 -29.81
CA HIS A 519 3.68 18.49 -28.95
C HIS A 519 3.97 17.76 -27.62
N GLN A 520 2.96 17.09 -27.05
CA GLN A 520 3.12 16.30 -25.82
C GLN A 520 3.84 14.97 -26.07
N GLN A 521 3.71 14.36 -27.26
CA GLN A 521 4.41 13.11 -27.59
C GLN A 521 5.94 13.23 -27.48
N GLY A 522 6.51 14.37 -27.86
CA GLY A 522 7.95 14.62 -27.69
C GLY A 522 8.37 14.61 -26.22
N PHE A 523 7.57 15.24 -25.36
CA PHE A 523 7.79 15.25 -23.92
C PHE A 523 7.56 13.88 -23.27
N LEU A 524 6.53 13.15 -23.69
CA LEU A 524 6.27 11.77 -23.25
C LEU A 524 7.45 10.84 -23.59
N LYS A 525 8.02 10.94 -24.81
CA LYS A 525 9.21 10.17 -25.19
C LYS A 525 10.39 10.46 -24.26
N HIS A 526 10.61 11.73 -23.90
CA HIS A 526 11.63 12.12 -22.94
C HIS A 526 11.34 11.52 -21.55
N LEU A 527 10.10 11.59 -21.07
CA LEU A 527 9.67 11.03 -19.79
C LEU A 527 9.91 9.50 -19.72
N LEU A 528 9.54 8.77 -20.77
CA LEU A 528 9.74 7.32 -20.90
C LEU A 528 11.23 6.95 -20.87
N GLN A 529 12.11 7.76 -21.45
CA GLN A 529 13.56 7.49 -21.52
C GLN A 529 14.33 7.89 -20.26
N LYS A 530 13.75 8.69 -19.36
CA LYS A 530 14.48 9.26 -18.23
C LYS A 530 14.81 8.19 -17.18
N THR A 531 16.09 7.91 -16.93
CA THR A 531 16.51 6.84 -16.01
C THR A 531 16.41 7.23 -14.53
N VAL A 532 16.50 8.52 -14.21
CA VAL A 532 16.47 9.08 -12.85
C VAL A 532 15.53 10.30 -12.81
N ALA A 533 14.75 10.46 -11.74
CA ALA A 533 13.92 11.64 -11.56
C ALA A 533 14.70 12.71 -10.80
N ASN A 534 14.87 13.90 -11.37
CA ASN A 534 15.52 15.01 -10.67
C ASN A 534 14.44 15.90 -10.07
N LEU A 535 14.38 15.97 -8.74
CA LEU A 535 13.30 16.65 -8.06
C LEU A 535 13.85 17.70 -7.09
N ARG A 536 13.33 18.92 -7.21
CA ARG A 536 13.50 19.95 -6.18
C ARG A 536 12.26 19.95 -5.31
N LYS A 537 12.40 19.49 -4.06
CA LYS A 537 11.33 19.57 -3.07
C LYS A 537 10.89 21.04 -2.91
N PRO A 538 9.60 21.33 -2.70
CA PRO A 538 9.17 22.66 -2.27
C PRO A 538 10.01 23.09 -1.07
N TYR A 539 10.59 24.30 -1.11
CA TYR A 539 11.49 24.84 -0.07
C TYR A 539 12.86 24.15 0.11
N GLY A 540 13.21 23.18 -0.75
CA GLY A 540 14.54 22.58 -0.80
C GLY A 540 15.57 23.49 -1.48
N SER A 541 16.74 23.67 -0.86
CA SER A 541 17.87 24.38 -1.45
C SER A 541 18.59 23.57 -2.53
N SER A 542 18.53 22.23 -2.48
CA SER A 542 19.19 21.33 -3.42
C SER A 542 18.22 20.52 -4.30
N ILE A 543 18.65 20.25 -5.53
CA ILE A 543 18.01 19.24 -6.41
C ILE A 543 18.47 17.87 -5.92
N GLN A 544 17.53 16.99 -5.65
CA GLN A 544 17.81 15.62 -5.23
C GLN A 544 17.50 14.67 -6.38
N GLU A 545 18.43 13.76 -6.67
CA GLU A 545 18.15 12.62 -7.52
C GLU A 545 17.23 11.67 -6.75
N ILE A 546 16.00 11.52 -7.23
CA ILE A 546 15.03 10.58 -6.71
C ILE A 546 14.99 9.37 -7.63
N ARG A 547 14.90 8.21 -6.99
CA ARG A 547 14.72 6.94 -7.67
C ARG A 547 13.45 6.96 -8.52
N ARG A 548 13.57 6.53 -9.78
CA ARG A 548 12.41 6.32 -10.66
C ARG A 548 11.73 5.00 -10.29
N TYR A 549 10.48 5.10 -9.86
CA TYR A 549 9.57 3.97 -9.62
C TYR A 549 8.61 3.74 -10.79
N ALA A 550 8.19 4.82 -11.46
CA ALA A 550 7.10 4.76 -12.42
C ALA A 550 7.43 3.93 -13.66
N SER A 551 6.53 2.98 -13.91
CA SER A 551 6.32 2.34 -15.20
C SER A 551 5.05 2.88 -15.85
N PHE A 552 4.99 2.84 -17.17
CA PHE A 552 3.86 3.38 -17.93
C PHE A 552 3.05 2.27 -18.57
N ILE A 553 1.75 2.47 -18.63
CA ILE A 553 0.78 1.71 -19.40
C ILE A 553 -0.20 2.73 -20.01
N GLY A 554 -0.83 2.43 -21.13
CA GLY A 554 -1.79 3.32 -21.76
C GLY A 554 -3.06 2.61 -22.16
N THR A 555 -4.13 3.39 -22.26
CA THR A 555 -5.45 2.94 -22.73
C THR A 555 -5.96 3.87 -23.82
N SER A 556 -6.58 3.32 -24.86
CA SER A 556 -7.26 4.12 -25.88
C SER A 556 -8.46 3.40 -26.47
N ASN A 557 -9.37 4.19 -27.05
CA ASN A 557 -10.53 3.71 -27.79
C ASN A 557 -10.31 3.70 -29.32
N HIS A 558 -9.27 4.37 -29.82
CA HIS A 558 -8.99 4.51 -31.24
C HIS A 558 -7.74 3.75 -31.66
N LYS A 559 -7.70 3.25 -32.91
CA LYS A 559 -6.53 2.52 -33.44
C LYS A 559 -5.45 3.44 -34.00
N ASP A 560 -5.83 4.60 -34.53
CA ASP A 560 -4.93 5.56 -35.18
C ASP A 560 -4.15 6.40 -34.14
N LEU A 561 -3.17 5.79 -33.48
CA LEU A 561 -2.49 6.40 -32.33
C LEU A 561 -1.05 6.83 -32.62
N LEU A 562 -0.33 6.05 -33.41
CA LEU A 562 1.10 6.23 -33.59
C LEU A 562 1.37 7.12 -34.82
N THR A 563 1.65 8.39 -34.58
CA THR A 563 1.95 9.39 -35.64
C THR A 563 3.40 9.38 -36.10
N ASP A 564 4.31 8.76 -35.34
CA ASP A 564 5.76 8.75 -35.63
C ASP A 564 6.34 7.33 -35.56
N SER A 565 6.81 6.85 -36.71
CA SER A 565 7.49 5.56 -36.89
C SER A 565 8.74 5.36 -36.01
N SER A 566 9.40 6.43 -35.55
CA SER A 566 10.54 6.32 -34.61
C SER A 566 10.10 6.12 -33.15
N GLY A 567 8.82 6.40 -32.88
CA GLY A 567 8.15 6.29 -31.59
C GLY A 567 7.57 4.91 -31.32
N SER A 568 7.14 4.20 -32.37
CA SER A 568 6.33 2.97 -32.28
C SER A 568 6.97 1.88 -31.42
N ARG A 569 8.29 1.69 -31.48
CA ARG A 569 9.00 0.69 -30.65
C ARG A 569 8.85 0.87 -29.12
N ARG A 570 8.38 2.04 -28.65
CA ARG A 570 8.17 2.32 -27.23
C ARG A 570 6.80 1.86 -26.72
N PHE A 571 5.94 1.35 -27.59
CA PHE A 571 4.60 0.90 -27.22
C PHE A 571 4.39 -0.56 -27.60
N VAL A 572 3.81 -1.34 -26.69
CA VAL A 572 3.29 -2.68 -26.98
C VAL A 572 1.80 -2.53 -27.27
N CYS A 573 1.45 -2.25 -28.52
CA CYS A 573 0.05 -2.05 -28.92
C CYS A 573 -0.67 -3.39 -28.98
N VAL A 574 -1.82 -3.46 -28.32
CA VAL A 574 -2.66 -4.66 -28.31
C VAL A 574 -4.12 -4.27 -28.49
N GLU A 575 -4.73 -4.81 -29.55
CA GLU A 575 -6.16 -4.77 -29.72
C GLU A 575 -6.86 -5.76 -28.78
N VAL A 576 -7.69 -5.20 -27.89
CA VAL A 576 -8.54 -5.92 -26.96
C VAL A 576 -9.84 -6.28 -27.68
N THR A 577 -10.07 -7.57 -27.90
CA THR A 577 -11.17 -8.06 -28.75
C THR A 577 -12.49 -8.25 -28.01
N ALA A 578 -12.44 -8.40 -26.69
CA ALA A 578 -13.61 -8.58 -25.81
C ALA A 578 -13.38 -7.93 -24.43
N PRO A 579 -14.41 -7.76 -23.58
CA PRO A 579 -14.22 -7.25 -22.23
C PRO A 579 -13.21 -8.08 -21.43
N ILE A 580 -12.25 -7.42 -20.78
CA ILE A 580 -11.22 -8.08 -19.96
C ILE A 580 -11.88 -8.69 -18.72
N ASP A 581 -11.59 -9.96 -18.43
CA ASP A 581 -12.05 -10.60 -17.21
C ASP A 581 -11.25 -10.11 -15.99
N THR A 582 -11.81 -9.13 -15.31
CA THR A 582 -11.22 -8.53 -14.10
C THR A 582 -11.72 -9.16 -12.81
N ASN A 583 -12.68 -10.08 -12.86
CA ASN A 583 -13.32 -10.68 -11.68
C ASN A 583 -12.58 -11.95 -11.22
N VAL A 584 -11.25 -11.89 -11.19
CA VAL A 584 -10.39 -13.03 -10.87
C VAL A 584 -9.66 -12.83 -9.56
N THR A 585 -9.49 -13.91 -8.79
CA THR A 585 -8.70 -13.90 -7.56
C THR A 585 -7.21 -13.97 -7.91
N ILE A 586 -6.50 -12.84 -7.79
CA ILE A 586 -5.05 -12.77 -8.04
C ILE A 586 -4.30 -13.03 -6.74
N ASN A 587 -3.44 -14.05 -6.72
CA ASN A 587 -2.46 -14.22 -5.64
C ASN A 587 -1.27 -13.29 -5.88
N TYR A 588 -1.39 -12.06 -5.40
CA TYR A 588 -0.37 -11.02 -5.60
C TYR A 588 0.98 -11.37 -4.97
N ARG A 589 1.00 -11.99 -3.77
CA ARG A 589 2.27 -12.42 -3.15
C ARG A 589 3.03 -13.35 -4.09
N GLN A 590 2.39 -14.38 -4.62
CA GLN A 590 3.04 -15.30 -5.54
C GLN A 590 3.33 -14.71 -6.93
N LEU A 591 2.51 -13.78 -7.43
CA LEU A 591 2.76 -13.03 -8.66
C LEU A 591 4.08 -12.24 -8.57
N TYR A 592 4.27 -11.50 -7.48
CA TYR A 592 5.50 -10.73 -7.28
C TYR A 592 6.67 -11.60 -6.78
N ALA A 593 6.41 -12.72 -6.11
CA ALA A 593 7.45 -13.72 -5.81
C ALA A 593 8.03 -14.32 -7.10
N GLN A 594 7.20 -14.61 -8.11
CA GLN A 594 7.66 -15.03 -9.44
C GLN A 594 8.59 -13.99 -10.06
N ALA A 595 8.17 -12.71 -10.10
CA ALA A 595 8.99 -11.64 -10.66
C ALA A 595 10.32 -11.48 -9.92
N MET A 596 10.29 -11.50 -8.58
CA MET A 596 11.47 -11.41 -7.74
C MET A 596 12.43 -12.57 -7.95
N GLN A 597 11.91 -13.80 -8.12
CA GLN A 597 12.72 -14.97 -8.42
C GLN A 597 13.38 -14.85 -9.80
N ALA A 598 12.62 -14.50 -10.84
CA ALA A 598 13.13 -14.29 -12.20
C ALA A 598 14.27 -13.26 -12.22
N ILE A 599 14.06 -12.11 -11.58
CA ILE A 599 15.08 -11.05 -11.49
C ILE A 599 16.32 -11.52 -10.73
N ARG A 600 16.15 -12.21 -9.59
CA ARG A 600 17.28 -12.76 -8.81
C ARG A 600 18.06 -13.83 -9.58
N SER A 601 17.40 -14.60 -10.42
CA SER A 601 18.00 -15.58 -11.31
C SER A 601 18.69 -14.96 -12.54
N GLY A 602 18.69 -13.63 -12.68
CA GLY A 602 19.33 -12.93 -13.79
C GLY A 602 18.51 -12.96 -15.08
N GLU A 603 17.21 -13.26 -15.00
CA GLU A 603 16.34 -13.21 -16.17
C GLU A 603 16.25 -11.79 -16.71
N ARG A 604 16.29 -11.69 -18.04
CA ARG A 604 16.33 -10.40 -18.73
C ARG A 604 14.98 -9.69 -18.70
N TYR A 605 15.00 -8.44 -18.24
CA TYR A 605 13.80 -7.59 -18.12
C TYR A 605 13.76 -6.38 -19.07
N TRP A 606 14.86 -6.00 -19.75
CA TRP A 606 14.85 -4.94 -20.77
C TRP A 606 14.47 -5.48 -22.14
N PHE A 607 13.95 -4.66 -23.05
CA PHE A 607 13.67 -5.02 -24.46
C PHE A 607 14.94 -4.94 -25.31
N ASN A 608 15.07 -5.80 -26.33
CA ASN A 608 16.21 -5.89 -27.24
C ASN A 608 15.77 -5.67 -28.69
N ASP A 609 16.73 -5.52 -29.60
CA ASP A 609 16.48 -5.27 -31.03
C ASP A 609 15.49 -6.26 -31.68
N LYS A 610 15.52 -7.54 -31.30
CA LYS A 610 14.55 -8.55 -31.78
C LYS A 610 13.13 -8.26 -31.32
N ASP A 611 12.95 -7.80 -30.07
CA ASP A 611 11.61 -7.44 -29.59
C ASP A 611 11.17 -6.13 -30.22
N GLU A 612 12.07 -5.15 -30.38
CA GLU A 612 11.77 -3.89 -31.04
C GLU A 612 11.33 -4.11 -32.50
N ALA A 613 11.93 -5.09 -33.20
CA ALA A 613 11.50 -5.48 -34.54
C ALA A 613 10.07 -6.08 -34.54
N VAL A 614 9.76 -6.97 -33.59
CA VAL A 614 8.40 -7.53 -33.42
C VAL A 614 7.38 -6.43 -33.08
N LEU A 615 7.75 -5.49 -32.21
CA LEU A 615 6.91 -4.35 -31.86
C LEU A 615 6.66 -3.45 -33.07
N LYS A 616 7.70 -3.14 -33.86
CA LYS A 616 7.57 -2.30 -35.05
C LYS A 616 6.64 -2.93 -36.09
N GLU A 617 6.73 -4.25 -36.28
CA GLU A 617 5.86 -4.97 -37.21
C GLU A 617 4.41 -4.99 -36.73
N ASN A 618 4.16 -5.43 -35.49
CA ASN A 618 2.81 -5.49 -34.92
C ASN A 618 2.16 -4.10 -34.85
N ASN A 619 2.94 -3.05 -34.62
CA ASN A 619 2.40 -1.70 -34.46
C ASN A 619 1.98 -1.04 -35.78
N ARG A 620 2.31 -1.63 -36.94
CA ARG A 620 1.93 -1.08 -38.27
C ARG A 620 0.42 -0.82 -38.39
N GLU A 621 -0.40 -1.68 -37.81
CA GLU A 621 -1.87 -1.56 -37.86
C GLU A 621 -2.43 -0.41 -36.99
N PHE A 622 -1.62 0.16 -36.09
CA PHE A 622 -1.99 1.26 -35.19
C PHE A 622 -1.30 2.58 -35.56
N GLU A 623 -0.57 2.61 -36.67
CA GLU A 623 0.06 3.83 -37.18
C GLU A 623 -0.96 4.70 -37.91
N GLN A 624 -0.98 5.99 -37.56
CA GLN A 624 -1.81 6.95 -38.27
C GLN A 624 -1.15 7.29 -39.62
N ILE A 625 -1.83 6.92 -40.71
CA ILE A 625 -1.41 7.30 -42.07
C ILE A 625 -1.87 8.74 -42.33
N SER A 626 -0.92 9.61 -42.65
CA SER A 626 -1.25 11.03 -42.91
C SER A 626 -2.07 11.18 -44.21
N PRO A 627 -2.94 12.20 -44.35
CA PRO A 627 -3.71 12.41 -45.58
C PRO A 627 -2.84 12.51 -46.84
N ILE A 628 -1.64 13.10 -46.73
CA ILE A 628 -0.70 13.21 -47.85
C ILE A 628 -0.07 11.87 -48.23
N GLU A 629 0.14 10.98 -47.25
CA GLU A 629 0.61 9.60 -47.47
C GLU A 629 -0.50 8.76 -48.12
N GLN A 630 -1.75 8.93 -47.69
CA GLN A 630 -2.90 8.31 -48.37
C GLN A 630 -3.01 8.79 -49.83
N LEU A 631 -2.91 10.10 -50.07
CA LEU A 631 -2.90 10.67 -51.42
C LEU A 631 -1.75 10.15 -52.28
N PHE A 632 -0.57 9.94 -51.67
CA PHE A 632 0.53 9.29 -52.34
C PHE A 632 0.15 7.88 -52.81
N HIS A 633 -0.41 7.04 -51.94
CA HIS A 633 -0.86 5.69 -52.31
C HIS A 633 -2.00 5.66 -53.35
N CYS A 634 -2.81 6.71 -53.45
CA CYS A 634 -3.84 6.83 -54.49
C CYS A 634 -3.28 7.13 -55.89
N HIS A 635 -2.07 7.71 -55.98
CA HIS A 635 -1.51 8.21 -57.25
C HIS A 635 -0.18 7.59 -57.63
N PHE A 636 0.48 6.90 -56.71
CA PHE A 636 1.80 6.33 -56.88
C PHE A 636 1.92 4.98 -56.19
N ARG A 637 2.72 4.10 -56.77
CA ARG A 637 3.11 2.81 -56.18
C ARG A 637 4.59 2.52 -56.41
N LEU A 638 5.11 1.51 -55.72
CA LEU A 638 6.43 0.99 -56.00
C LEU A 638 6.46 0.27 -57.37
N PRO A 639 7.57 0.37 -58.11
CA PRO A 639 7.76 -0.44 -59.33
C PRO A 639 7.80 -1.93 -58.97
N GLN A 640 7.11 -2.75 -59.76
CA GLN A 640 7.19 -4.21 -59.66
C GLN A 640 8.50 -4.73 -60.26
N GLU A 641 8.82 -6.00 -60.01
CA GLU A 641 10.05 -6.63 -60.49
C GLU A 641 10.09 -6.62 -62.02
N GLY A 642 11.08 -5.93 -62.60
CA GLY A 642 11.19 -5.72 -64.05
C GLY A 642 10.50 -4.47 -64.61
N GLU A 643 9.80 -3.69 -63.77
CA GLU A 643 9.13 -2.45 -64.19
C GLU A 643 10.06 -1.23 -64.10
N GLU A 644 10.06 -0.40 -65.15
CA GLU A 644 10.79 0.88 -65.14
C GLU A 644 10.07 1.87 -64.22
N GLY A 645 10.79 2.37 -63.21
CA GLY A 645 10.28 3.38 -62.28
C GLY A 645 10.84 4.76 -62.61
N GLU A 646 10.03 5.80 -62.45
CA GLU A 646 10.44 7.18 -62.61
C GLU A 646 11.13 7.68 -61.32
N TRP A 647 12.26 8.36 -61.45
CA TRP A 647 12.98 8.94 -60.31
C TRP A 647 12.51 10.37 -60.06
N MET A 648 11.82 10.58 -58.94
CA MET A 648 11.28 11.90 -58.58
C MET A 648 11.78 12.37 -57.21
N SER A 649 12.07 13.66 -57.10
CA SER A 649 12.30 14.30 -55.80
C SER A 649 10.99 14.46 -55.03
N PRO A 650 11.04 14.55 -53.67
CA PRO A 650 9.85 14.80 -52.86
C PRO A 650 9.03 16.02 -53.30
N ILE A 651 9.69 17.09 -53.76
CA ILE A 651 9.03 18.30 -54.25
C ILE A 651 8.25 18.02 -55.55
N GLN A 652 8.84 17.32 -56.50
CA GLN A 652 8.16 16.98 -57.77
C GLN A 652 6.93 16.09 -57.53
N ILE A 653 7.02 15.15 -56.59
CA ILE A 653 5.88 14.30 -56.20
C ILE A 653 4.78 15.17 -55.57
N LEU A 654 5.15 16.06 -54.64
CA LEU A 654 4.21 16.97 -54.00
C LEU A 654 3.55 17.94 -54.98
N GLU A 655 4.28 18.45 -55.98
CA GLU A 655 3.72 19.30 -57.04
C GLU A 655 2.64 18.55 -57.83
N ILE A 656 2.86 17.28 -58.17
CA ILE A 656 1.88 16.45 -58.87
C ILE A 656 0.65 16.19 -57.98
N LEU A 657 0.86 15.88 -56.70
CA LEU A 657 -0.23 15.69 -55.74
C LEU A 657 -1.03 16.98 -55.54
N HIS A 658 -0.36 18.13 -55.50
CA HIS A 658 -0.98 19.46 -55.36
C HIS A 658 -1.77 19.87 -56.60
N ALA A 659 -1.26 19.57 -57.80
CA ALA A 659 -1.97 19.81 -59.05
C ALA A 659 -3.29 19.03 -59.14
N LYS A 660 -3.38 17.87 -58.47
CA LYS A 660 -4.59 17.05 -58.38
C LYS A 660 -5.50 17.41 -57.19
N ASN A 661 -4.99 18.06 -56.15
CA ASN A 661 -5.75 18.50 -54.96
C ASN A 661 -5.21 19.82 -54.38
N SER A 662 -6.00 20.90 -54.52
CA SER A 662 -5.60 22.31 -54.30
C SER A 662 -5.57 22.79 -52.83
N THR A 663 -5.64 21.90 -51.85
CA THR A 663 -5.78 22.26 -50.42
C THR A 663 -4.47 22.23 -49.61
N THR A 664 -3.30 21.92 -50.21
CA THR A 664 -2.08 21.59 -49.45
C THR A 664 -0.95 22.61 -49.63
N LYS A 665 -0.60 23.41 -48.61
CA LYS A 665 0.46 24.43 -48.75
C LYS A 665 1.87 23.82 -48.90
N LEU A 666 2.52 24.05 -50.04
CA LEU A 666 3.94 23.72 -50.29
C LEU A 666 4.86 24.68 -49.50
N THR A 667 5.48 24.19 -48.44
CA THR A 667 6.52 24.92 -47.68
C THR A 667 7.78 24.07 -47.55
N GLU A 668 8.94 24.70 -47.31
CA GLU A 668 10.24 24.00 -47.21
C GLU A 668 10.24 22.88 -46.15
N GLY A 669 9.60 23.13 -44.99
CA GLY A 669 9.41 22.12 -43.94
C GLY A 669 8.56 20.93 -44.38
N TYR A 670 7.60 21.16 -45.27
CA TYR A 670 6.67 20.14 -45.76
C TYR A 670 7.33 19.14 -46.71
N ALA A 671 8.22 19.61 -47.59
CA ALA A 671 9.02 18.73 -48.47
C ALA A 671 9.94 17.80 -47.67
N LYS A 672 10.58 18.32 -46.62
CA LYS A 672 11.44 17.52 -45.72
C LYS A 672 10.63 16.50 -44.93
N TYR A 673 9.43 16.86 -44.48
CA TYR A 673 8.49 15.94 -43.82
C TYR A 673 8.04 14.83 -44.78
N PHE A 674 7.62 15.17 -46.00
CA PHE A 674 7.18 14.20 -47.01
C PHE A 674 8.31 13.25 -47.44
N GLY A 675 9.55 13.74 -47.58
CA GLY A 675 10.70 12.86 -47.81
C GLY A 675 10.91 11.80 -46.72
N ARG A 676 10.55 12.09 -45.46
CA ARG A 676 10.58 11.08 -44.38
C ARG A 676 9.47 10.04 -44.53
N ILE A 677 8.29 10.44 -45.01
CA ILE A 677 7.17 9.54 -45.32
C ILE A 677 7.56 8.57 -46.44
N LEU A 678 8.19 9.06 -47.51
CA LEU A 678 8.63 8.21 -48.62
C LEU A 678 9.66 7.16 -48.16
N LYS A 679 10.62 7.57 -47.33
CA LYS A 679 11.59 6.66 -46.72
C LYS A 679 10.94 5.66 -45.75
N LYS A 680 9.89 6.07 -45.03
CA LYS A 680 9.11 5.20 -44.12
C LYS A 680 8.40 4.08 -44.89
N ASN A 681 7.92 4.37 -46.10
CA ASN A 681 7.25 3.42 -46.99
C ASN A 681 8.23 2.52 -47.77
N ASP A 682 9.49 2.40 -47.31
CA ASP A 682 10.55 1.58 -47.89
C ASP A 682 10.78 1.83 -49.39
N ILE A 683 10.54 3.06 -49.87
CA ILE A 683 10.75 3.45 -51.27
C ILE A 683 12.25 3.60 -51.55
N GLU A 684 12.70 3.01 -52.66
CA GLU A 684 14.09 3.06 -53.11
C GLU A 684 14.52 4.52 -53.36
N GLY A 685 15.48 5.00 -52.57
CA GLY A 685 16.00 6.36 -52.64
C GLY A 685 17.45 6.41 -53.12
N LYS A 686 17.77 7.34 -54.02
CA LYS A 686 19.13 7.60 -54.53
C LYS A 686 19.55 9.04 -54.23
N HIS A 687 20.73 9.21 -53.65
CA HIS A 687 21.30 10.54 -53.41
C HIS A 687 21.90 11.10 -54.71
N THR A 688 21.62 12.37 -55.02
CA THR A 688 22.14 13.08 -56.19
C THR A 688 22.69 14.45 -55.78
N ASN A 689 23.38 15.14 -56.69
CA ASN A 689 23.88 16.51 -56.46
C ASN A 689 22.76 17.55 -56.24
N LYS A 690 21.49 17.20 -56.52
CA LYS A 690 20.31 18.06 -56.35
C LYS A 690 19.40 17.60 -55.21
N GLY A 691 19.82 16.62 -54.39
CA GLY A 691 19.05 16.05 -53.29
C GLY A 691 18.73 14.56 -53.48
N VAL A 692 17.85 14.03 -52.62
CA VAL A 692 17.42 12.62 -52.68
C VAL A 692 16.22 12.48 -53.62
N VAL A 693 16.30 11.54 -54.56
CA VAL A 693 15.20 11.16 -55.45
C VAL A 693 14.71 9.75 -55.09
N TYR A 694 13.43 9.49 -55.31
CA TYR A 694 12.76 8.23 -54.99
C TYR A 694 12.21 7.59 -56.26
N ARG A 695 12.35 6.28 -56.39
CA ARG A 695 11.88 5.50 -57.56
C ARG A 695 10.42 5.10 -57.36
N ILE A 696 9.54 5.56 -58.23
CA ILE A 696 8.08 5.37 -58.13
C ILE A 696 7.43 5.19 -59.50
N VAL A 697 6.22 4.62 -59.53
CA VAL A 697 5.37 4.49 -60.72
C VAL A 697 4.07 5.24 -60.47
N LYS A 698 3.60 6.02 -61.45
CA LYS A 698 2.29 6.69 -61.41
C LYS A 698 1.17 5.67 -61.65
N LEU A 699 0.11 5.74 -60.82
CA LEU A 699 -1.12 4.95 -60.97
C LEU A 699 -2.08 5.58 -61.99
#